data_AF-A0A1I7XDJ0-F1
#
_entry.id   AF-A0A1I7XDJ0-F1
#
_cell.length_a   1.000
_cell.length_b   1.000
_cell.length_c   1.000
_cell.angle_alpha   90.00
_cell.angle_beta   90.00
_cell.angle_gamma   90.00
#
_symmetry.space_group_name_H-M   'P 1'
#
loop_
_entity.id
_entity.type
_entity.pdbx_description
1 polymer ?
#
loop_
_entity_poly.entity_id
_entity_poly.type
_entity_poly.pdbx_seq_one_letter_code
_entity_poly.pdbx_strand_id
1 'polypeptide(L)'
;MLLRTSILLLIPIWICTGHTSFHQGRPRFGMKIEHQFKTEKINNFARGYGASEGNFDQKLDHFSNSTSTWSQHYYWNEQYSNTKQSTVFLMLGGEGPESKSWVENEDYPFIKWAKQFRAFVFSLEHRFYGKSQPTSNLTIENLKYLSSQQAIEDVALFINTMNKHFNFNSPTWIVFGGSYAGALALWARQKHPELIAGAVGSSAPLQAVMDFWQYLQVVESSLQQPKYGECANRVKQGFQSITELMSTTEGREQLSKTFTYVLILYLSLNITLYSSFAAYDNKNFINTPNSYKKYIKSLQNETFSDNNSKFHLLVFVWRFLLFKCLEEIFRLNSVVAFHYSGDERAWTWQQCTEFGYFQSTDANTIFGAVTPNNLFINICRDVFGKNYNADFIAESVHKTLKYYGGADGYTGTNVIIPNGSLDPWHVLGKTKNSTNPSVIVYSIKGGAHCSDMYPVTEKPNPDIIKLHEIITNNLDKWINGPLNQVTAVKINNTWSGPQEFVETPTRIKRSLKPTRKIDNNKEMTREYPTSTQFRKMHFGRPPLGFTPYLGTGESRESTGYENGVFSQPYDHFDNQNPKRFQQRYHKNGQFSKEGGRNFLIIGGEGPANKNWVLDTKLPILKWAQEFEATVYLLEHRYYGNSTVQRDQDKPNSELKYLTSLQMLYDVAEFIKQTNIKLGGNPMWITFGGSYSGALSLWMRELFPDLVRGAVGSSAPLQAKMDFYEYLQVVEASIRRYNNTCAENIGKAFKEMHELVLTPEGRKNLSDTFTLQPEWNNTSKLDDTSVQYFFSKIFGQFQSAVLNNGVNNGAYSTGYGISEMCNLMLNSKKEPLQNVADFNEYMITFYTGTNFTHTENDYNEYVEYLKSPSDTAGQSTRYWMWQTCTEFGYFSSTDLGDGIFGSPTPLNMYTKMCEDVFGKEHTTDNIEKKVAETNRLYGGKNNYTGTNVFIPNGSLDPWHVLGKLNSNDSSVVPFLINGTAHCADIYPARPEDMPGLADAKQRRQQLWCHKQKLEQLMNVVFSDECTFQIDFNSRSYFIQKGSYFDRLRPCAKYPVNIHVWGEILVRSATTLAIFPEKFRLDSEKYCQIIREIYVPFNNLAYNGFSRLVQGNAPSHQSAYTKRMFEENNVAFLSWPAESPDLNPVELVWGSMKNHIKNIVRPINLDELIEGVSCYWNEVMKPDKCSAYINTIHIRITDVIA
;
A
#
# COMPACT_ATOMS: atom_id res chain seq x y z
N MET A 1 -63.33 16.38 -22.22
CA MET A 1 -64.75 16.45 -21.79
C MET A 1 -64.83 15.88 -20.39
N LEU A 2 -65.38 16.63 -19.42
CA LEU A 2 -65.83 16.29 -18.04
C LEU A 2 -65.13 15.10 -17.30
N LEU A 3 -64.35 15.30 -16.22
CA LEU A 3 -64.70 15.66 -14.82
C LEU A 3 -65.45 14.58 -14.01
N ARG A 4 -64.93 14.34 -12.78
CA ARG A 4 -65.60 13.83 -11.54
C ARG A 4 -65.97 12.32 -11.52
N THR A 5 -66.05 11.62 -10.37
CA THR A 5 -66.04 12.02 -8.93
C THR A 5 -65.69 10.84 -7.98
N SER A 6 -64.73 11.08 -7.06
CA SER A 6 -64.87 11.05 -5.58
C SER A 6 -65.17 9.80 -4.70
N ILE A 7 -64.68 9.95 -3.45
CA ILE A 7 -65.09 9.37 -2.14
C ILE A 7 -64.45 8.02 -1.73
N LEU A 8 -63.56 7.92 -0.73
CA LEU A 8 -63.53 8.30 0.73
C LEU A 8 -64.06 7.20 1.67
N LEU A 9 -63.21 6.73 2.60
CA LEU A 9 -63.50 6.64 4.05
C LEU A 9 -62.24 6.28 4.89
N LEU A 10 -62.35 6.38 6.23
CA LEU A 10 -61.24 6.63 7.17
C LEU A 10 -61.04 5.52 8.25
N ILE A 11 -59.78 5.26 8.64
CA ILE A 11 -59.15 5.39 10.00
C ILE A 11 -60.14 5.52 11.22
N PRO A 12 -59.98 4.95 12.47
CA PRO A 12 -58.74 4.75 13.29
C PRO A 12 -58.56 3.57 14.34
N ILE A 13 -57.30 3.36 14.81
CA ILE A 13 -56.74 3.17 16.21
C ILE A 13 -57.27 2.08 17.20
N TRP A 14 -56.38 1.23 17.80
CA TRP A 14 -56.10 1.15 19.28
C TRP A 14 -54.94 0.19 19.75
N ILE A 15 -53.86 0.81 20.26
CA ILE A 15 -53.07 0.59 21.50
C ILE A 15 -52.36 -0.75 21.90
N CYS A 16 -51.08 -0.54 22.30
CA CYS A 16 -49.99 -1.33 22.92
C CYS A 16 -50.25 -2.34 24.07
N THR A 17 -49.36 -3.35 24.24
CA THR A 17 -48.34 -3.51 25.34
C THR A 17 -47.87 -4.97 25.56
N GLY A 18 -46.64 -5.20 26.07
CA GLY A 18 -46.34 -6.33 26.96
C GLY A 18 -45.31 -7.42 26.53
N HIS A 19 -44.45 -7.83 27.48
CA HIS A 19 -43.59 -9.03 27.44
C HIS A 19 -44.27 -10.19 28.26
N THR A 20 -43.76 -11.41 28.46
CA THR A 20 -42.36 -11.95 28.45
C THR A 20 -42.34 -13.49 28.34
N SER A 21 -41.33 -14.05 27.65
CA SER A 21 -40.66 -15.37 27.83
C SER A 21 -41.40 -16.72 28.07
N PHE A 22 -40.85 -17.76 27.40
CA PHE A 22 -40.61 -19.16 27.84
C PHE A 22 -41.58 -20.34 27.50
N HIS A 23 -41.21 -21.06 26.42
CA HIS A 23 -40.93 -22.51 26.32
C HIS A 23 -41.99 -23.67 26.25
N GLN A 24 -41.68 -24.55 25.28
CA GLN A 24 -41.97 -26.01 25.13
C GLN A 24 -43.37 -26.50 24.68
N GLY A 25 -43.38 -27.34 23.61
CA GLY A 25 -44.47 -28.27 23.33
C GLY A 25 -44.81 -28.55 21.84
N ARG A 26 -44.04 -29.40 21.14
CA ARG A 26 -44.60 -30.33 20.13
C ARG A 26 -45.09 -31.57 20.91
N PRO A 27 -46.17 -32.30 20.55
CA PRO A 27 -46.12 -33.15 19.35
C PRO A 27 -47.46 -33.64 18.71
N ARG A 28 -47.32 -34.56 17.73
CA ARG A 28 -48.23 -35.63 17.27
C ARG A 28 -49.37 -35.34 16.26
N PHE A 29 -49.17 -35.93 15.07
CA PHE A 29 -50.11 -36.71 14.23
C PHE A 29 -51.50 -36.19 13.83
N GLY A 30 -51.77 -36.31 12.52
CA GLY A 30 -53.11 -36.44 11.94
C GLY A 30 -53.69 -35.13 11.38
N MET A 31 -54.28 -35.08 10.19
CA MET A 31 -54.62 -36.14 9.24
C MET A 31 -54.44 -35.70 7.77
N LYS A 32 -53.83 -36.59 6.96
CA LYS A 32 -54.17 -36.73 5.54
C LYS A 32 -55.60 -37.30 5.43
N ILE A 33 -56.26 -37.07 4.29
CA ILE A 33 -56.96 -38.06 3.43
C ILE A 33 -57.51 -37.24 2.25
N GLU A 34 -56.91 -37.33 1.05
CA GLU A 34 -56.98 -38.42 0.07
C GLU A 34 -58.36 -38.55 -0.59
N HIS A 35 -58.36 -38.57 -1.93
CA HIS A 35 -58.95 -39.72 -2.60
C HIS A 35 -57.96 -40.31 -3.61
N GLN A 36 -57.49 -41.52 -3.29
CA GLN A 36 -56.71 -42.39 -4.17
C GLN A 36 -57.62 -42.97 -5.26
N PHE A 37 -57.03 -43.40 -6.36
CA PHE A 37 -57.27 -44.76 -6.83
C PHE A 37 -55.96 -45.54 -6.82
N LYS A 38 -56.00 -46.74 -6.25
CA LYS A 38 -54.84 -47.64 -6.08
C LYS A 38 -54.88 -48.76 -7.11
N THR A 39 -53.71 -48.97 -7.71
CA THR A 39 -53.07 -50.26 -8.04
C THR A 39 -53.85 -51.57 -7.80
N GLU A 40 -53.69 -52.52 -8.72
CA GLU A 40 -53.14 -53.82 -8.30
C GLU A 40 -52.21 -54.48 -9.35
N LYS A 41 -51.54 -55.56 -8.93
CA LYS A 41 -50.21 -56.01 -9.39
C LYS A 41 -50.24 -57.02 -10.54
N ILE A 42 -49.12 -57.13 -11.27
CA ILE A 42 -48.30 -58.36 -11.40
C ILE A 42 -46.87 -57.98 -11.86
N ASN A 43 -45.86 -58.71 -11.38
CA ASN A 43 -44.44 -58.44 -11.66
C ASN A 43 -44.00 -58.97 -13.04
N ASN A 44 -43.15 -58.22 -13.76
CA ASN A 44 -41.74 -58.57 -14.08
C ASN A 44 -41.19 -57.84 -15.33
N PHE A 45 -39.86 -57.60 -15.32
CA PHE A 45 -38.99 -57.12 -16.43
C PHE A 45 -39.13 -55.67 -16.93
N ALA A 46 -38.46 -54.74 -16.23
CA ALA A 46 -37.44 -53.86 -16.82
C ALA A 46 -36.61 -53.15 -15.73
N ARG A 47 -35.26 -53.24 -15.79
CA ARG A 47 -34.35 -52.33 -15.07
C ARG A 47 -34.07 -51.12 -15.97
N GLY A 48 -34.04 -49.91 -15.40
CA GLY A 48 -33.56 -48.70 -16.06
C GLY A 48 -32.95 -47.76 -15.01
N TYR A 49 -31.65 -47.53 -15.09
CA TYR A 49 -30.90 -46.71 -14.13
C TYR A 49 -30.92 -45.23 -14.56
N GLY A 50 -30.87 -44.32 -13.59
CA GLY A 50 -30.79 -42.88 -13.84
C GLY A 50 -30.32 -42.12 -12.60
N ALA A 51 -29.81 -40.90 -12.79
CA ALA A 51 -29.19 -40.14 -11.72
C ALA A 51 -30.16 -39.72 -10.61
N SER A 52 -29.64 -39.68 -9.39
CA SER A 52 -30.34 -39.36 -8.15
C SER A 52 -29.81 -38.07 -7.53
N GLU A 53 -30.59 -37.44 -6.65
CA GLU A 53 -30.17 -36.28 -5.85
C GLU A 53 -30.19 -36.61 -4.36
N GLY A 54 -29.38 -35.92 -3.58
CA GLY A 54 -29.25 -36.13 -2.14
C GLY A 54 -28.83 -34.87 -1.41
N ASN A 55 -28.86 -34.95 -0.08
CA ASN A 55 -28.28 -33.96 0.82
C ASN A 55 -27.47 -34.70 1.88
N PHE A 56 -26.44 -34.06 2.44
CA PHE A 56 -25.70 -34.58 3.59
C PHE A 56 -25.40 -33.47 4.60
N ASP A 57 -25.18 -33.88 5.86
CA ASP A 57 -24.80 -32.98 6.94
C ASP A 57 -23.34 -32.56 6.78
N GLN A 58 -23.13 -31.32 6.35
CA GLN A 58 -21.85 -30.65 6.23
C GLN A 58 -21.55 -29.80 7.48
N LYS A 59 -20.28 -29.61 7.84
CA LYS A 59 -19.89 -28.70 8.93
C LYS A 59 -20.01 -27.25 8.46
N LEU A 60 -20.58 -26.38 9.29
CA LEU A 60 -20.76 -24.96 8.94
C LEU A 60 -19.41 -24.24 8.81
N ASP A 61 -18.49 -24.54 9.72
CA ASP A 61 -17.18 -23.89 9.80
C ASP A 61 -16.11 -24.92 10.17
N HIS A 62 -15.23 -25.24 9.23
CA HIS A 62 -14.14 -26.20 9.42
C HIS A 62 -13.06 -25.68 10.35
N PHE A 63 -12.87 -24.36 10.42
CA PHE A 63 -11.76 -23.71 11.13
C PHE A 63 -12.07 -23.29 12.57
N SER A 64 -13.26 -23.60 13.09
CA SER A 64 -13.60 -23.46 14.51
C SER A 64 -13.97 -24.78 15.19
N ASN A 65 -13.96 -24.75 16.52
CA ASN A 65 -14.41 -25.85 17.38
C ASN A 65 -15.94 -26.02 17.42
N SER A 66 -16.69 -25.30 16.58
CA SER A 66 -18.14 -25.44 16.52
C SER A 66 -18.55 -26.81 15.96
N THR A 67 -19.60 -27.39 16.54
CA THR A 67 -20.26 -28.60 16.05
C THR A 67 -21.48 -28.30 15.16
N SER A 68 -21.71 -27.03 14.81
CA SER A 68 -22.81 -26.64 13.91
C SER A 68 -22.67 -27.26 12.52
N THR A 69 -23.75 -27.87 12.05
CA THR A 69 -23.87 -28.44 10.70
C THR A 69 -24.97 -27.76 9.88
N TRP A 70 -24.96 -27.99 8.57
CA TRP A 70 -25.96 -27.55 7.60
C TRP A 70 -26.10 -28.61 6.50
N SER A 71 -27.17 -28.53 5.70
CA SER A 71 -27.49 -29.51 4.65
C SER A 71 -26.92 -29.07 3.30
N GLN A 72 -25.89 -29.76 2.80
CA GLN A 72 -25.30 -29.50 1.48
C GLN A 72 -25.87 -30.46 0.43
N HIS A 73 -26.23 -29.93 -0.74
CA HIS A 73 -26.89 -30.65 -1.83
C HIS A 73 -25.89 -31.28 -2.81
N TYR A 74 -26.22 -32.43 -3.37
CA TYR A 74 -25.43 -33.09 -4.40
C TYR A 74 -26.27 -33.99 -5.32
N TYR A 75 -25.75 -34.26 -6.51
CA TYR A 75 -26.26 -35.29 -7.42
C TYR A 75 -25.29 -36.47 -7.51
N TRP A 76 -25.80 -37.66 -7.85
CA TRP A 76 -24.98 -38.84 -8.05
C TRP A 76 -25.56 -39.85 -9.05
N ASN A 77 -24.70 -40.69 -9.63
CA ASN A 77 -25.08 -41.78 -10.51
C ASN A 77 -24.12 -42.97 -10.39
N GLU A 78 -24.66 -44.15 -10.06
CA GLU A 78 -23.92 -45.42 -9.94
C GLU A 78 -23.93 -46.29 -11.22
N GLN A 79 -24.72 -45.92 -12.24
CA GLN A 79 -25.01 -46.74 -13.42
C GLN A 79 -23.77 -47.29 -14.15
N TYR A 80 -22.65 -46.58 -14.04
CA TYR A 80 -21.40 -46.90 -14.72
C TYR A 80 -20.41 -47.71 -13.85
N SER A 81 -20.66 -47.81 -12.55
CA SER A 81 -19.77 -48.44 -11.58
C SER A 81 -19.81 -49.97 -11.64
N ASN A 82 -18.75 -50.63 -11.16
CA ASN A 82 -18.71 -52.08 -10.96
C ASN A 82 -18.30 -52.46 -9.53
N THR A 83 -18.65 -53.67 -9.10
CA THR A 83 -18.44 -54.16 -7.72
C THR A 83 -17.00 -54.57 -7.37
N LYS A 84 -16.02 -54.29 -8.23
CA LYS A 84 -14.62 -54.76 -8.09
C LYS A 84 -13.56 -53.65 -7.99
N GLN A 85 -13.86 -52.43 -8.40
CA GLN A 85 -12.96 -51.27 -8.29
C GLN A 85 -13.75 -50.02 -7.89
N SER A 86 -13.36 -49.39 -6.78
CA SER A 86 -14.04 -48.20 -6.24
C SER A 86 -13.53 -46.90 -6.90
N THR A 87 -13.57 -46.80 -8.23
CA THR A 87 -13.24 -45.54 -8.93
C THR A 87 -14.38 -44.53 -8.71
N VAL A 88 -14.07 -43.30 -8.31
CA VAL A 88 -15.08 -42.26 -8.07
C VAL A 88 -14.69 -40.94 -8.73
N PHE A 89 -15.60 -40.36 -9.51
CA PHE A 89 -15.44 -39.06 -10.14
C PHE A 89 -16.34 -38.02 -9.48
N LEU A 90 -15.79 -36.85 -9.18
CA LEU A 90 -16.48 -35.75 -8.54
C LEU A 90 -16.37 -34.48 -9.39
N MET A 91 -17.50 -33.97 -9.86
CA MET A 91 -17.62 -32.62 -10.39
C MET A 91 -17.90 -31.65 -9.23
N LEU A 92 -17.22 -30.50 -9.21
CA LEU A 92 -17.48 -29.42 -8.26
C LEU A 92 -18.36 -28.35 -8.92
N GLY A 93 -19.40 -27.91 -8.19
CA GLY A 93 -20.17 -26.72 -8.52
C GLY A 93 -19.36 -25.43 -8.31
N GLY A 94 -19.67 -24.41 -9.10
CA GLY A 94 -19.06 -23.09 -9.03
C GLY A 94 -20.04 -22.02 -8.54
N GLU A 95 -20.04 -20.89 -9.22
CA GLU A 95 -20.75 -19.65 -8.93
C GLU A 95 -22.25 -19.71 -9.28
N GLY A 96 -22.95 -20.80 -8.91
CA GLY A 96 -24.39 -20.95 -9.19
C GLY A 96 -24.96 -22.33 -8.85
N PRO A 97 -26.27 -22.55 -9.13
CA PRO A 97 -26.97 -23.80 -8.82
C PRO A 97 -26.43 -24.99 -9.62
N GLU A 98 -26.31 -26.14 -8.97
CA GLU A 98 -25.74 -27.33 -9.61
C GLU A 98 -26.73 -28.04 -10.54
N SER A 99 -26.23 -28.57 -11.66
CA SER A 99 -27.03 -29.24 -12.68
C SER A 99 -26.93 -30.77 -12.60
N LYS A 100 -28.09 -31.43 -12.51
CA LYS A 100 -28.21 -32.89 -12.68
C LYS A 100 -27.57 -33.41 -13.97
N SER A 101 -27.48 -32.57 -15.01
CA SER A 101 -26.88 -32.95 -16.29
C SER A 101 -25.43 -33.44 -16.17
N TRP A 102 -24.66 -32.98 -15.18
CA TRP A 102 -23.27 -33.44 -14.97
C TRP A 102 -23.15 -34.92 -14.59
N VAL A 103 -24.20 -35.54 -14.04
CA VAL A 103 -24.19 -36.97 -13.65
C VAL A 103 -25.02 -37.87 -14.58
N GLU A 104 -25.75 -37.32 -15.55
CA GLU A 104 -26.62 -38.10 -16.46
C GLU A 104 -26.44 -37.82 -17.96
N ASN A 105 -25.86 -36.69 -18.36
CA ASN A 105 -25.69 -36.37 -19.78
C ASN A 105 -24.54 -37.18 -20.40
N GLU A 106 -24.88 -38.26 -21.08
CA GLU A 106 -23.92 -39.16 -21.72
C GLU A 106 -23.08 -38.51 -22.84
N ASP A 107 -23.46 -37.34 -23.34
CA ASP A 107 -22.69 -36.61 -24.34
C ASP A 107 -21.47 -35.87 -23.74
N TYR A 108 -21.47 -35.59 -22.43
CA TYR A 108 -20.36 -34.91 -21.76
C TYR A 108 -19.11 -35.81 -21.69
N PRO A 109 -17.90 -35.29 -21.99
CA PRO A 109 -16.63 -36.01 -21.84
C PRO A 109 -16.46 -36.63 -20.44
N PHE A 110 -16.88 -35.92 -19.39
CA PHE A 110 -16.90 -36.40 -18.01
C PHE A 110 -17.65 -37.73 -17.83
N ILE A 111 -18.86 -37.86 -18.39
CA ILE A 111 -19.64 -39.10 -18.34
C ILE A 111 -19.06 -40.18 -19.26
N LYS A 112 -18.50 -39.80 -20.42
CA LYS A 112 -17.79 -40.74 -21.32
C LYS A 112 -16.59 -41.36 -20.62
N TRP A 113 -15.79 -40.59 -19.88
CA TRP A 113 -14.73 -41.11 -19.03
C TRP A 113 -15.27 -41.95 -17.86
N ALA A 114 -16.35 -41.53 -17.20
CA ALA A 114 -16.96 -42.33 -16.13
C ALA A 114 -17.41 -43.72 -16.62
N LYS A 115 -17.99 -43.82 -17.82
CA LYS A 115 -18.29 -45.09 -18.50
C LYS A 115 -17.04 -45.91 -18.80
N GLN A 116 -16.01 -45.28 -19.36
CA GLN A 116 -14.75 -45.95 -19.74
C GLN A 116 -14.01 -46.53 -18.53
N PHE A 117 -13.89 -45.75 -17.46
CA PHE A 117 -13.18 -46.12 -16.22
C PHE A 117 -14.07 -46.77 -15.16
N ARG A 118 -15.35 -46.99 -15.49
CA ARG A 118 -16.38 -47.58 -14.62
C ARG A 118 -16.48 -46.89 -13.26
N ALA A 119 -16.49 -45.56 -13.29
CA ALA A 119 -16.52 -44.72 -12.11
C ALA A 119 -17.95 -44.51 -11.60
N PHE A 120 -18.08 -44.47 -10.27
CA PHE A 120 -19.24 -43.86 -9.61
C PHE A 120 -19.14 -42.33 -9.76
N VAL A 121 -20.23 -41.63 -10.05
CA VAL A 121 -20.19 -40.20 -10.37
C VAL A 121 -20.95 -39.36 -9.34
N PHE A 122 -20.37 -38.23 -8.93
CA PHE A 122 -20.99 -37.20 -8.09
C PHE A 122 -20.86 -35.80 -8.73
N SER A 123 -21.81 -34.92 -8.42
CA SER A 123 -21.71 -33.45 -8.59
C SER A 123 -22.07 -32.81 -7.25
N LEU A 124 -21.15 -32.03 -6.67
CA LEU A 124 -21.33 -31.40 -5.35
C LEU A 124 -21.61 -29.90 -5.52
N GLU A 125 -22.76 -29.44 -5.04
CA GLU A 125 -23.12 -28.02 -5.12
C GLU A 125 -22.34 -27.20 -4.09
N HIS A 126 -21.87 -26.01 -4.49
CA HIS A 126 -21.04 -25.15 -3.66
C HIS A 126 -21.85 -24.49 -2.54
N ARG A 127 -21.24 -24.31 -1.35
CA ARG A 127 -21.86 -23.57 -0.24
C ARG A 127 -22.27 -22.16 -0.67
N PHE A 128 -23.44 -21.71 -0.22
CA PHE A 128 -24.09 -20.43 -0.54
C PHE A 128 -24.64 -20.27 -1.97
N TYR A 129 -24.51 -21.28 -2.84
CA TYR A 129 -25.09 -21.25 -4.18
C TYR A 129 -26.22 -22.26 -4.33
N GLY A 130 -27.23 -21.94 -5.15
CA GLY A 130 -28.34 -22.85 -5.44
C GLY A 130 -29.10 -23.32 -4.20
N LYS A 131 -29.33 -24.65 -4.09
CA LYS A 131 -30.04 -25.27 -2.95
C LYS A 131 -29.19 -25.28 -1.66
N SER A 132 -27.87 -25.20 -1.79
CA SER A 132 -26.87 -25.36 -0.73
C SER A 132 -26.66 -24.08 0.07
N GLN A 133 -27.67 -23.70 0.85
CA GLN A 133 -27.67 -22.48 1.68
C GLN A 133 -27.37 -22.79 3.15
N PRO A 134 -26.16 -22.50 3.68
CA PRO A 134 -25.80 -22.82 5.06
C PRO A 134 -26.53 -21.96 6.11
N THR A 135 -27.06 -20.82 5.69
CA THR A 135 -27.74 -19.82 6.54
C THR A 135 -29.00 -19.30 5.87
N SER A 136 -29.95 -18.81 6.66
CA SER A 136 -31.25 -18.33 6.15
C SER A 136 -31.21 -16.98 5.42
N ASN A 137 -30.07 -16.28 5.44
CA ASN A 137 -29.84 -15.04 4.71
C ASN A 137 -28.34 -14.80 4.47
N LEU A 138 -28.04 -13.83 3.60
CA LEU A 138 -26.69 -13.44 3.16
C LEU A 138 -26.21 -12.14 3.82
N THR A 139 -26.42 -12.00 5.13
CA THR A 139 -25.78 -10.93 5.91
C THR A 139 -24.27 -11.15 5.98
N ILE A 140 -23.51 -10.09 6.23
CA ILE A 140 -22.04 -10.13 6.38
C ILE A 140 -21.61 -11.14 7.47
N GLU A 141 -22.38 -11.24 8.55
CA GLU A 141 -22.14 -12.18 9.66
C GLU A 141 -22.27 -13.66 9.26
N ASN A 142 -23.00 -13.95 8.18
CA ASN A 142 -23.20 -15.27 7.63
C ASN A 142 -22.27 -15.54 6.44
N LEU A 143 -22.07 -14.55 5.56
CA LEU A 143 -21.15 -14.62 4.42
C LEU A 143 -19.69 -14.87 4.84
N LYS A 144 -19.30 -14.61 6.09
CA LYS A 144 -17.98 -15.04 6.62
C LYS A 144 -17.71 -16.55 6.51
N TYR A 145 -18.73 -17.39 6.36
CA TYR A 145 -18.57 -18.83 6.12
C TYR A 145 -18.45 -19.18 4.62
N LEU A 146 -18.62 -18.21 3.72
CA LEU A 146 -18.31 -18.34 2.30
C LEU A 146 -16.85 -17.96 2.07
N SER A 147 -16.02 -18.98 1.88
CA SER A 147 -14.66 -18.85 1.37
C SER A 147 -14.20 -20.13 0.67
N SER A 148 -13.26 -20.01 -0.25
CA SER A 148 -12.63 -21.14 -0.94
C SER A 148 -11.96 -22.14 0.00
N GLN A 149 -11.43 -21.67 1.13
CA GLN A 149 -10.85 -22.54 2.16
C GLN A 149 -11.91 -23.44 2.80
N GLN A 150 -13.10 -22.90 3.10
CA GLN A 150 -14.21 -23.70 3.62
C GLN A 150 -14.74 -24.69 2.57
N ALA A 151 -14.81 -24.28 1.30
CA ALA A 151 -15.26 -25.13 0.20
C ALA A 151 -14.32 -26.31 -0.09
N ILE A 152 -13.00 -26.14 0.10
CA ILE A 152 -12.03 -27.24 -0.02
C ILE A 152 -12.21 -28.27 1.10
N GLU A 153 -12.39 -27.83 2.34
CA GLU A 153 -12.67 -28.72 3.47
C GLU A 153 -14.06 -29.38 3.36
N ASP A 154 -15.04 -28.72 2.71
CA ASP A 154 -16.32 -29.35 2.36
C ASP A 154 -16.13 -30.55 1.44
N VAL A 155 -15.29 -30.43 0.41
CA VAL A 155 -14.93 -31.54 -0.49
C VAL A 155 -14.26 -32.67 0.27
N ALA A 156 -13.34 -32.35 1.20
CA ALA A 156 -12.69 -33.36 2.04
C ALA A 156 -13.68 -34.09 2.96
N LEU A 157 -14.63 -33.39 3.59
CA LEU A 157 -15.67 -34.03 4.41
C LEU A 157 -16.66 -34.84 3.54
N PHE A 158 -17.03 -34.32 2.37
CA PHE A 158 -17.91 -35.02 1.43
C PHE A 158 -17.32 -36.37 1.01
N ILE A 159 -16.07 -36.38 0.53
CA ILE A 159 -15.35 -37.61 0.14
C ILE A 159 -15.36 -38.63 1.29
N ASN A 160 -14.97 -38.21 2.50
CA ASN A 160 -14.94 -39.08 3.68
C ASN A 160 -16.33 -39.58 4.11
N THR A 161 -17.39 -38.80 3.87
CA THR A 161 -18.76 -39.16 4.19
C THR A 161 -19.34 -40.12 3.17
N MET A 162 -19.14 -39.88 1.87
CA MET A 162 -19.60 -40.75 0.80
C MET A 162 -18.88 -42.10 0.79
N ASN A 163 -17.58 -42.12 1.11
CA ASN A 163 -16.82 -43.37 1.32
C ASN A 163 -17.49 -44.29 2.36
N LYS A 164 -18.00 -43.71 3.46
CA LYS A 164 -18.72 -44.44 4.51
C LYS A 164 -20.15 -44.79 4.09
N HIS A 165 -20.86 -43.86 3.47
CA HIS A 165 -22.27 -44.02 3.10
C HIS A 165 -22.47 -45.12 2.04
N PHE A 166 -21.64 -45.11 0.99
CA PHE A 166 -21.67 -46.10 -0.09
C PHE A 166 -20.74 -47.30 0.14
N ASN A 167 -20.09 -47.37 1.31
CA ASN A 167 -19.16 -48.44 1.71
C ASN A 167 -18.06 -48.73 0.67
N PHE A 168 -17.46 -47.67 0.12
CA PHE A 168 -16.38 -47.79 -0.86
C PHE A 168 -15.11 -48.33 -0.22
N ASN A 169 -14.61 -49.45 -0.72
CA ASN A 169 -13.34 -50.03 -0.27
C ASN A 169 -12.18 -49.47 -1.10
N SER A 170 -11.21 -48.82 -0.44
CA SER A 170 -10.04 -48.14 -1.02
C SER A 170 -10.34 -47.33 -2.31
N PRO A 171 -11.24 -46.33 -2.26
CA PRO A 171 -11.64 -45.59 -3.45
C PRO A 171 -10.57 -44.67 -4.01
N THR A 172 -10.53 -44.55 -5.33
CA THR A 172 -9.69 -43.62 -6.06
C THR A 172 -10.55 -42.47 -6.57
N TRP A 173 -10.46 -41.31 -5.91
CA TRP A 173 -11.22 -40.11 -6.24
C TRP A 173 -10.48 -39.22 -7.23
N ILE A 174 -11.14 -38.86 -8.34
CA ILE A 174 -10.67 -37.84 -9.29
C ILE A 174 -11.66 -36.67 -9.30
N VAL A 175 -11.14 -35.45 -9.19
CA VAL A 175 -11.96 -34.22 -9.06
C VAL A 175 -11.87 -33.36 -10.33
N PHE A 176 -13.01 -32.83 -10.76
CA PHE A 176 -13.16 -32.03 -11.97
C PHE A 176 -13.85 -30.71 -11.64
N GLY A 177 -13.54 -29.66 -12.40
CA GLY A 177 -14.26 -28.39 -12.36
C GLY A 177 -13.84 -27.45 -13.49
N GLY A 178 -14.69 -26.46 -13.76
CA GLY A 178 -14.43 -25.37 -14.70
C GLY A 178 -14.43 -24.01 -14.00
N SER A 179 -13.75 -22.99 -14.55
CA SER A 179 -13.65 -21.66 -13.93
C SER A 179 -13.14 -21.73 -12.48
N TYR A 180 -13.75 -20.97 -11.55
CA TYR A 180 -13.52 -21.05 -10.11
C TYR A 180 -13.66 -22.47 -9.55
N ALA A 181 -14.64 -23.27 -10.00
CA ALA A 181 -14.73 -24.68 -9.59
C ALA A 181 -13.54 -25.52 -10.08
N GLY A 182 -12.94 -25.15 -11.22
CA GLY A 182 -11.66 -25.68 -11.69
C GLY A 182 -10.51 -25.29 -10.77
N ALA A 183 -10.47 -24.05 -10.28
CA ALA A 183 -9.48 -23.61 -9.29
C ALA A 183 -9.67 -24.37 -7.96
N LEU A 184 -10.90 -24.55 -7.49
CA LEU A 184 -11.23 -25.39 -6.33
C LEU A 184 -10.79 -26.85 -6.52
N ALA A 185 -11.01 -27.46 -7.69
CA ALA A 185 -10.57 -28.84 -7.96
C ALA A 185 -9.05 -28.98 -7.84
N LEU A 186 -8.31 -28.01 -8.40
CA LEU A 186 -6.85 -27.96 -8.35
C LEU A 186 -6.35 -27.68 -6.92
N TRP A 187 -6.98 -26.77 -6.18
CA TRP A 187 -6.61 -26.48 -4.79
C TRP A 187 -7.00 -27.62 -3.85
N ALA A 188 -8.12 -28.31 -4.06
CA ALA A 188 -8.51 -29.48 -3.28
C ALA A 188 -7.48 -30.63 -3.44
N ARG A 189 -7.04 -30.92 -4.67
CA ARG A 189 -5.93 -31.88 -4.90
C ARG A 189 -4.59 -31.40 -4.32
N GLN A 190 -4.34 -30.08 -4.27
CA GLN A 190 -3.13 -29.51 -3.65
C GLN A 190 -3.15 -29.63 -2.12
N LYS A 191 -4.33 -29.53 -1.47
CA LYS A 191 -4.49 -29.54 0.00
C LYS A 191 -4.77 -30.93 0.56
N HIS A 192 -5.47 -31.79 -0.19
CA HIS A 192 -5.83 -33.15 0.18
C HIS A 192 -5.33 -34.21 -0.82
N PRO A 193 -4.02 -34.28 -1.12
CA PRO A 193 -3.45 -35.30 -2.02
C PRO A 193 -3.61 -36.73 -1.49
N GLU A 194 -3.93 -36.91 -0.21
CA GLU A 194 -4.27 -38.19 0.45
C GLU A 194 -5.70 -38.68 0.18
N LEU A 195 -6.62 -37.78 -0.23
CA LEU A 195 -8.01 -38.11 -0.54
C LEU A 195 -8.28 -38.16 -2.04
N ILE A 196 -7.72 -37.21 -2.79
CA ILE A 196 -7.97 -37.00 -4.23
C ILE A 196 -6.73 -37.45 -4.99
N ALA A 197 -6.81 -38.45 -5.87
CA ALA A 197 -5.66 -39.02 -6.58
C ALA A 197 -5.16 -38.17 -7.77
N GLY A 198 -6.05 -37.38 -8.38
CA GLY A 198 -5.74 -36.41 -9.43
C GLY A 198 -6.90 -35.45 -9.70
N ALA A 199 -6.65 -34.38 -10.46
CA ALA A 199 -7.68 -33.40 -10.80
C ALA A 199 -7.57 -32.81 -12.22
N VAL A 200 -8.70 -32.36 -12.76
CA VAL A 200 -8.76 -31.60 -14.02
C VAL A 200 -9.49 -30.28 -13.74
N GLY A 201 -8.76 -29.16 -13.83
CA GLY A 201 -9.31 -27.82 -13.62
C GLY A 201 -9.28 -27.03 -14.92
N SER A 202 -10.39 -27.01 -15.65
CA SER A 202 -10.49 -26.27 -16.92
C SER A 202 -10.68 -24.78 -16.68
N SER A 203 -9.97 -23.97 -17.46
CA SER A 203 -10.08 -22.49 -17.43
C SER A 203 -9.91 -21.91 -16.02
N ALA A 204 -9.05 -22.53 -15.20
CA ALA A 204 -9.00 -22.30 -13.76
C ALA A 204 -8.23 -21.02 -13.39
N PRO A 205 -8.87 -19.97 -12.84
CA PRO A 205 -8.17 -18.75 -12.43
C PRO A 205 -7.48 -18.99 -11.08
N LEU A 206 -6.19 -19.32 -11.15
CA LEU A 206 -5.35 -19.61 -9.98
C LEU A 206 -4.66 -18.35 -9.41
N GLN A 207 -4.52 -17.30 -10.22
CA GLN A 207 -3.87 -16.04 -9.88
C GLN A 207 -4.90 -15.00 -9.44
N ALA A 208 -5.17 -14.90 -8.13
CA ALA A 208 -5.92 -13.78 -7.56
C ALA A 208 -5.25 -12.43 -7.90
N VAL A 209 -6.04 -11.45 -8.34
CA VAL A 209 -5.58 -10.09 -8.69
C VAL A 209 -6.74 -9.13 -8.47
N MET A 210 -6.47 -7.94 -7.91
CA MET A 210 -7.54 -6.96 -7.66
C MET A 210 -8.14 -6.46 -8.98
N ASP A 211 -7.31 -5.75 -9.74
CA ASP A 211 -7.63 -5.19 -11.04
C ASP A 211 -7.27 -6.20 -12.15
N PHE A 212 -8.25 -6.55 -12.98
CA PHE A 212 -8.14 -7.57 -14.02
C PHE A 212 -8.55 -7.03 -15.40
N TRP A 213 -8.01 -5.88 -15.78
CA TRP A 213 -8.19 -5.30 -17.11
C TRP A 213 -7.71 -6.19 -18.27
N GLN A 214 -6.75 -7.11 -18.03
CA GLN A 214 -6.26 -8.04 -19.06
C GLN A 214 -7.39 -8.90 -19.64
N TYR A 215 -8.46 -9.12 -18.86
CA TYR A 215 -9.68 -9.78 -19.33
C TYR A 215 -10.20 -9.13 -20.62
N LEU A 216 -10.37 -7.80 -20.64
CA LEU A 216 -10.92 -7.08 -21.78
C LEU A 216 -9.94 -7.01 -22.97
N GLN A 217 -8.63 -7.04 -22.74
CA GLN A 217 -7.66 -7.16 -23.84
C GLN A 217 -7.76 -8.48 -24.60
N VAL A 218 -8.01 -9.60 -23.90
CA VAL A 218 -8.22 -10.91 -24.55
C VAL A 218 -9.55 -10.93 -25.31
N VAL A 219 -10.59 -10.27 -24.78
CA VAL A 219 -11.86 -10.08 -25.51
C VAL A 219 -11.64 -9.24 -26.78
N GLU A 220 -10.95 -8.11 -26.70
CA GLU A 220 -10.59 -7.30 -27.87
C GLU A 220 -9.81 -8.09 -28.92
N SER A 221 -8.74 -8.77 -28.50
CA SER A 221 -7.91 -9.62 -29.36
C SER A 221 -8.72 -10.72 -30.04
N SER A 222 -9.74 -11.24 -29.35
CA SER A 222 -10.67 -12.23 -29.92
C SER A 222 -11.61 -11.63 -30.96
N LEU A 223 -12.09 -10.40 -30.75
CA LEU A 223 -12.95 -9.66 -31.69
C LEU A 223 -12.20 -9.15 -32.93
N GLN A 224 -10.88 -8.94 -32.83
CA GLN A 224 -10.01 -8.51 -33.93
C GLN A 224 -9.61 -9.64 -34.91
N GLN A 225 -9.99 -10.89 -34.66
CA GLN A 225 -9.58 -12.00 -35.53
C GLN A 225 -10.12 -11.85 -36.96
N PRO A 226 -9.32 -12.13 -38.01
CA PRO A 226 -9.72 -11.89 -39.41
C PRO A 226 -11.04 -12.53 -39.84
N LYS A 227 -11.42 -13.67 -39.22
CA LYS A 227 -12.70 -14.36 -39.48
C LYS A 227 -13.95 -13.57 -39.04
N TYR A 228 -13.80 -12.53 -38.23
CA TYR A 228 -14.90 -11.71 -37.71
C TYR A 228 -14.99 -10.32 -38.35
N GLY A 229 -14.10 -9.98 -39.29
CA GLY A 229 -14.15 -8.73 -40.07
C GLY A 229 -14.10 -7.48 -39.19
N GLU A 230 -14.98 -6.51 -39.44
CA GLU A 230 -15.03 -5.23 -38.72
C GLU A 230 -15.64 -5.30 -37.30
N CYS A 231 -15.80 -6.48 -36.70
CA CYS A 231 -16.52 -6.65 -35.44
C CYS A 231 -15.95 -5.75 -34.31
N ALA A 232 -14.63 -5.79 -34.09
CA ALA A 232 -13.96 -4.92 -33.11
C ALA A 232 -14.19 -3.41 -33.38
N ASN A 233 -14.16 -2.99 -34.64
CA ASN A 233 -14.41 -1.58 -35.02
C ASN A 233 -15.85 -1.15 -34.73
N ARG A 234 -16.82 -2.04 -34.91
CA ARG A 234 -18.24 -1.76 -34.61
C ARG A 234 -18.53 -1.75 -33.11
N VAL A 235 -17.88 -2.63 -32.34
CA VAL A 235 -17.92 -2.59 -30.86
C VAL A 235 -17.31 -1.27 -30.37
N LYS A 236 -16.13 -0.88 -30.88
CA LYS A 236 -15.50 0.41 -30.56
C LYS A 236 -16.41 1.61 -30.83
N GLN A 237 -17.01 1.68 -32.02
CA GLN A 237 -17.97 2.74 -32.35
C GLN A 237 -19.19 2.73 -31.43
N GLY A 238 -19.67 1.54 -31.04
CA GLY A 238 -20.79 1.40 -30.11
C GLY A 238 -20.49 1.95 -28.71
N PHE A 239 -19.31 1.63 -28.14
CA PHE A 239 -18.88 2.19 -26.86
C PHE A 239 -18.61 3.70 -26.95
N GLN A 240 -18.01 4.18 -28.04
CA GLN A 240 -17.88 5.62 -28.30
C GLN A 240 -19.24 6.34 -28.31
N SER A 241 -20.25 5.78 -28.98
CA SER A 241 -21.60 6.35 -28.97
C SER A 241 -22.29 6.28 -27.59
N ILE A 242 -21.96 5.30 -26.73
CA ILE A 242 -22.42 5.28 -25.34
C ILE A 242 -21.78 6.43 -24.56
N THR A 243 -20.47 6.66 -24.68
CA THR A 243 -19.78 7.80 -24.05
C THR A 243 -20.33 9.14 -24.54
N GLU A 244 -20.54 9.30 -25.86
CA GLU A 244 -21.16 10.48 -26.45
C GLU A 244 -22.57 10.74 -25.89
N LEU A 245 -23.43 9.72 -25.79
CA LEU A 245 -24.77 9.85 -25.23
C LEU A 245 -24.74 10.11 -23.71
N MET A 246 -23.80 9.50 -22.96
CA MET A 246 -23.61 9.78 -21.52
C MET A 246 -23.20 11.22 -21.24
N SER A 247 -22.60 11.92 -22.20
CA SER A 247 -22.15 13.33 -22.06
C SER A 247 -23.27 14.38 -22.11
N THR A 248 -24.51 14.00 -22.47
CA THR A 248 -25.66 14.91 -22.58
C THR A 248 -26.85 14.46 -21.73
N THR A 249 -27.72 15.37 -21.31
CA THR A 249 -28.88 15.02 -20.47
C THR A 249 -29.92 14.24 -21.27
N GLU A 250 -30.15 14.65 -22.51
CA GLU A 250 -31.04 14.01 -23.49
C GLU A 250 -30.51 12.62 -23.86
N GLY A 251 -29.18 12.49 -24.05
CA GLY A 251 -28.53 11.21 -24.32
C GLY A 251 -28.57 10.26 -23.12
N ARG A 252 -28.37 10.75 -21.89
CA ARG A 252 -28.59 9.97 -20.65
C ARG A 252 -30.05 9.53 -20.49
N GLU A 253 -31.01 10.39 -20.83
CA GLU A 253 -32.43 10.02 -20.81
C GLU A 253 -32.78 9.01 -21.92
N GLN A 254 -32.20 9.15 -23.11
CA GLN A 254 -32.31 8.20 -24.23
C GLN A 254 -31.70 6.84 -23.85
N LEU A 255 -30.52 6.82 -23.22
CA LEU A 255 -29.89 5.61 -22.69
C LEU A 255 -30.78 4.97 -21.62
N SER A 256 -31.28 5.73 -20.64
CA SER A 256 -32.18 5.24 -19.58
C SER A 256 -33.51 4.70 -20.12
N LYS A 257 -34.06 5.29 -21.19
CA LYS A 257 -35.26 4.78 -21.88
C LYS A 257 -34.96 3.49 -22.66
N THR A 258 -33.80 3.44 -23.33
CA THR A 258 -33.39 2.31 -24.18
C THR A 258 -32.99 1.09 -23.35
N PHE A 259 -32.18 1.31 -22.33
CA PHE A 259 -31.79 0.36 -21.29
C PHE A 259 -32.73 0.54 -20.10
N THR A 260 -33.98 0.09 -20.27
CA THR A 260 -35.19 0.58 -19.57
C THR A 260 -35.20 0.49 -18.03
N TYR A 261 -34.19 -0.10 -17.38
CA TYR A 261 -34.04 -0.12 -15.91
C TYR A 261 -32.57 0.05 -15.47
N VAL A 262 -32.37 0.70 -14.33
CA VAL A 262 -31.16 1.47 -13.99
C VAL A 262 -30.08 0.67 -13.23
N LEU A 263 -28.83 1.14 -13.38
CA LEU A 263 -27.59 0.81 -12.63
C LEU A 263 -26.95 -0.57 -12.80
N ILE A 264 -27.68 -1.69 -12.88
CA ILE A 264 -27.06 -3.05 -12.98
C ILE A 264 -26.84 -3.46 -14.45
N LEU A 265 -26.24 -2.55 -15.23
CA LEU A 265 -26.05 -2.71 -16.68
C LEU A 265 -24.66 -3.20 -17.11
N TYR A 266 -23.67 -3.17 -16.21
CA TYR A 266 -22.27 -3.44 -16.58
C TYR A 266 -21.68 -4.74 -16.03
N LEU A 267 -22.05 -5.21 -14.82
CA LEU A 267 -21.52 -6.48 -14.28
C LEU A 267 -21.89 -7.71 -15.13
N SER A 268 -23.10 -7.73 -15.71
CA SER A 268 -23.60 -8.86 -16.49
C SER A 268 -23.13 -8.86 -17.94
N LEU A 269 -22.58 -7.75 -18.44
CA LEU A 269 -22.25 -7.57 -19.85
C LEU A 269 -21.04 -8.43 -20.25
N ASN A 270 -20.02 -8.53 -19.40
CA ASN A 270 -18.81 -9.33 -19.67
C ASN A 270 -19.07 -10.85 -19.70
N ILE A 271 -19.86 -11.37 -18.75
CA ILE A 271 -20.18 -12.81 -18.68
C ILE A 271 -21.09 -13.24 -19.85
N THR A 272 -22.07 -12.40 -20.20
CA THR A 272 -23.11 -12.77 -21.18
C THR A 272 -22.66 -12.58 -22.65
N LEU A 273 -21.83 -11.58 -22.94
CA LEU A 273 -21.29 -11.38 -24.29
C LEU A 273 -20.39 -12.55 -24.70
N TYR A 274 -19.62 -13.11 -23.76
CA TYR A 274 -18.60 -14.11 -24.08
C TYR A 274 -19.11 -15.56 -24.03
N SER A 275 -20.01 -15.92 -23.10
CA SER A 275 -20.68 -17.23 -23.10
C SER A 275 -21.44 -17.51 -24.40
N SER A 276 -21.93 -16.46 -25.06
CA SER A 276 -22.62 -16.53 -26.36
C SER A 276 -21.69 -16.51 -27.59
N PHE A 277 -20.50 -15.90 -27.51
CA PHE A 277 -19.44 -16.12 -28.51
C PHE A 277 -18.87 -17.55 -28.43
N ALA A 278 -18.71 -18.10 -27.22
CA ALA A 278 -18.31 -19.49 -27.00
C ALA A 278 -19.34 -20.50 -27.54
N ALA A 279 -20.63 -20.18 -27.44
CA ALA A 279 -21.71 -20.99 -28.01
C ALA A 279 -21.69 -21.07 -29.55
N TYR A 280 -20.96 -20.19 -30.26
CA TYR A 280 -20.91 -20.24 -31.73
C TYR A 280 -20.16 -21.48 -32.28
N ASP A 281 -19.13 -21.96 -31.57
CA ASP A 281 -18.44 -23.21 -31.93
C ASP A 281 -19.11 -24.44 -31.30
N ASN A 282 -20.08 -24.22 -30.39
CA ASN A 282 -20.78 -25.26 -29.63
C ASN A 282 -22.28 -25.34 -30.01
N LYS A 283 -22.51 -25.86 -31.22
CA LYS A 283 -23.79 -25.98 -31.96
C LYS A 283 -25.03 -26.53 -31.21
N ASN A 284 -24.89 -27.07 -29.99
CA ASN A 284 -25.92 -27.79 -29.26
C ASN A 284 -26.46 -27.08 -28.01
N PHE A 285 -25.97 -25.90 -27.65
CA PHE A 285 -26.70 -25.07 -26.68
C PHE A 285 -27.90 -24.40 -27.37
N ILE A 286 -29.10 -24.91 -27.03
CA ILE A 286 -30.45 -24.49 -27.47
C ILE A 286 -30.93 -25.08 -28.81
N ASN A 287 -32.04 -25.83 -28.74
CA ASN A 287 -32.81 -26.36 -29.87
C ASN A 287 -33.55 -25.27 -30.70
N THR A 288 -32.82 -24.37 -31.39
CA THR A 288 -33.36 -23.51 -32.46
C THR A 288 -32.37 -23.32 -33.63
N PRO A 289 -32.17 -24.34 -34.50
CA PRO A 289 -31.03 -24.39 -35.45
C PRO A 289 -30.98 -23.37 -36.62
N ASN A 290 -31.83 -22.34 -36.65
CA ASN A 290 -32.04 -21.49 -37.85
C ASN A 290 -31.75 -19.98 -37.68
N SER A 291 -31.42 -19.50 -36.48
CA SER A 291 -31.31 -18.05 -36.20
C SER A 291 -29.96 -17.44 -36.61
N TYR A 292 -28.84 -18.06 -36.23
CA TYR A 292 -27.52 -17.40 -36.25
C TYR A 292 -26.85 -17.35 -37.63
N LYS A 293 -27.14 -18.30 -38.54
CA LYS A 293 -26.70 -18.19 -39.94
C LYS A 293 -27.32 -16.99 -40.68
N LYS A 294 -28.43 -16.46 -40.14
CA LYS A 294 -29.10 -15.22 -40.60
C LYS A 294 -28.45 -13.97 -39.98
N TYR A 295 -27.90 -14.09 -38.76
CA TYR A 295 -27.26 -13.01 -37.99
C TYR A 295 -25.94 -12.51 -38.60
N ILE A 296 -24.94 -13.39 -38.81
CA ILE A 296 -23.67 -12.99 -39.47
C ILE A 296 -23.95 -12.40 -40.87
N LYS A 297 -24.93 -12.98 -41.57
CA LYS A 297 -25.32 -12.54 -42.92
C LYS A 297 -26.11 -11.22 -42.94
N SER A 298 -26.75 -10.80 -41.85
CA SER A 298 -27.40 -9.48 -41.70
C SER A 298 -26.38 -8.42 -41.28
N LEU A 299 -25.51 -8.73 -40.31
CA LEU A 299 -24.35 -7.91 -39.92
C LEU A 299 -23.44 -7.53 -41.11
N GLN A 300 -23.28 -8.45 -42.06
CA GLN A 300 -22.45 -8.28 -43.26
C GLN A 300 -23.17 -7.66 -44.47
N ASN A 301 -24.51 -7.76 -44.57
CA ASN A 301 -25.25 -7.28 -45.75
C ASN A 301 -25.95 -5.93 -45.59
N GLU A 302 -26.15 -5.44 -44.37
CA GLU A 302 -26.85 -4.16 -44.16
C GLU A 302 -25.88 -2.98 -44.02
N THR A 303 -26.04 -2.01 -44.92
CA THR A 303 -25.30 -0.73 -44.91
C THR A 303 -25.90 0.21 -43.86
N PHE A 304 -25.46 0.06 -42.60
CA PHE A 304 -25.91 0.89 -41.48
C PHE A 304 -25.27 2.29 -41.52
N SER A 305 -26.02 3.26 -42.06
CA SER A 305 -25.52 4.60 -42.40
C SER A 305 -25.81 5.71 -41.37
N ASP A 306 -26.39 5.40 -40.20
CA ASP A 306 -26.70 6.39 -39.15
C ASP A 306 -26.30 5.90 -37.74
N ASN A 307 -26.32 6.80 -36.75
CA ASN A 307 -25.96 6.46 -35.37
C ASN A 307 -27.05 5.64 -34.64
N ASN A 308 -28.34 5.82 -34.96
CA ASN A 308 -29.41 5.06 -34.29
C ASN A 308 -29.38 3.58 -34.69
N SER A 309 -29.06 3.25 -35.93
CA SER A 309 -28.95 1.86 -36.41
C SER A 309 -27.76 1.10 -35.81
N LYS A 310 -26.62 1.77 -35.59
CA LYS A 310 -25.48 1.23 -34.82
C LYS A 310 -25.84 0.99 -33.35
N PHE A 311 -26.58 1.92 -32.76
CA PHE A 311 -27.09 1.82 -31.39
C PHE A 311 -28.12 0.68 -31.24
N HIS A 312 -29.04 0.54 -32.20
CA HIS A 312 -29.96 -0.59 -32.28
C HIS A 312 -29.23 -1.94 -32.38
N LEU A 313 -28.03 -2.01 -32.97
CA LEU A 313 -27.25 -3.24 -33.02
C LEU A 313 -26.81 -3.71 -31.63
N LEU A 314 -26.31 -2.80 -30.78
CA LEU A 314 -25.99 -3.09 -29.38
C LEU A 314 -27.24 -3.53 -28.59
N VAL A 315 -28.36 -2.84 -28.78
CA VAL A 315 -29.64 -3.16 -28.12
C VAL A 315 -30.23 -4.49 -28.63
N PHE A 316 -29.99 -4.85 -29.89
CA PHE A 316 -30.45 -6.11 -30.49
C PHE A 316 -29.59 -7.30 -30.04
N VAL A 317 -28.26 -7.12 -29.96
CA VAL A 317 -27.35 -8.06 -29.30
C VAL A 317 -27.79 -8.27 -27.84
N TRP A 318 -27.98 -7.19 -27.07
CA TRP A 318 -28.49 -7.23 -25.69
C TRP A 318 -29.83 -7.97 -25.56
N ARG A 319 -30.82 -7.68 -26.43
CA ARG A 319 -32.14 -8.36 -26.39
C ARG A 319 -32.05 -9.86 -26.67
N PHE A 320 -31.26 -10.29 -27.66
CA PHE A 320 -31.24 -11.71 -28.06
C PHE A 320 -30.48 -12.59 -27.05
N LEU A 321 -29.50 -12.02 -26.34
CA LEU A 321 -28.74 -12.71 -25.30
C LEU A 321 -29.56 -13.05 -24.05
N LEU A 322 -30.59 -12.25 -23.73
CA LEU A 322 -31.45 -12.42 -22.56
C LEU A 322 -32.67 -13.35 -22.79
N PHE A 323 -32.92 -13.80 -24.03
CA PHE A 323 -34.19 -14.45 -24.40
C PHE A 323 -34.42 -15.86 -23.84
N LYS A 324 -33.51 -16.40 -23.01
CA LYS A 324 -33.74 -17.61 -22.21
C LYS A 324 -33.93 -17.40 -20.70
N CYS A 325 -33.57 -16.24 -20.14
CA CYS A 325 -33.88 -15.91 -18.74
C CYS A 325 -35.23 -15.20 -18.60
N LEU A 326 -35.68 -14.49 -19.64
CA LEU A 326 -36.89 -13.68 -19.56
C LEU A 326 -38.21 -14.47 -19.44
N GLU A 327 -38.24 -15.76 -19.80
CA GLU A 327 -39.49 -16.55 -19.75
C GLU A 327 -39.93 -16.91 -18.32
N GLU A 328 -39.00 -16.98 -17.34
CA GLU A 328 -39.35 -17.12 -15.92
C GLU A 328 -39.63 -15.78 -15.21
N ILE A 329 -38.99 -14.70 -15.67
CA ILE A 329 -39.13 -13.35 -15.07
C ILE A 329 -40.53 -12.76 -15.26
N PHE A 330 -41.23 -13.11 -16.35
CA PHE A 330 -42.55 -12.55 -16.67
C PHE A 330 -43.74 -13.02 -15.81
N ARG A 331 -43.52 -13.80 -14.74
CA ARG A 331 -44.60 -14.28 -13.84
C ARG A 331 -44.87 -13.45 -12.59
N LEU A 332 -44.09 -12.42 -12.26
CA LEU A 332 -44.29 -11.62 -11.02
C LEU A 332 -44.33 -10.11 -11.28
N ASN A 333 -45.53 -9.59 -11.54
CA ASN A 333 -45.82 -8.16 -11.56
C ASN A 333 -46.00 -7.60 -10.14
N SER A 334 -45.04 -6.84 -9.60
CA SER A 334 -45.31 -5.59 -8.86
C SER A 334 -44.03 -4.90 -8.33
N VAL A 335 -43.73 -3.74 -8.91
CA VAL A 335 -43.12 -2.52 -8.35
C VAL A 335 -42.43 -2.59 -6.96
N VAL A 336 -41.17 -2.10 -6.93
CA VAL A 336 -40.23 -1.97 -5.78
C VAL A 336 -39.53 -3.27 -5.37
N ALA A 337 -38.19 -3.20 -5.27
CA ALA A 337 -37.22 -4.28 -5.02
C ALA A 337 -36.95 -5.24 -6.20
N PHE A 338 -35.87 -4.95 -6.95
CA PHE A 338 -35.10 -6.02 -7.58
C PHE A 338 -34.41 -6.81 -6.45
N HIS A 339 -34.81 -8.07 -6.25
CA HIS A 339 -34.00 -9.00 -5.48
C HIS A 339 -32.71 -9.27 -6.27
N TYR A 340 -31.56 -8.88 -5.70
CA TYR A 340 -30.29 -9.52 -6.04
C TYR A 340 -30.48 -11.04 -5.89
N SER A 341 -30.04 -11.82 -6.86
CA SER A 341 -29.94 -13.27 -6.67
C SER A 341 -28.99 -13.55 -5.51
N GLY A 342 -29.22 -14.63 -4.76
CA GLY A 342 -28.33 -14.98 -3.65
C GLY A 342 -26.89 -15.22 -4.16
N ASP A 343 -26.81 -15.85 -5.32
CA ASP A 343 -25.59 -16.22 -6.03
C ASP A 343 -24.73 -14.99 -6.40
N GLU A 344 -25.33 -13.90 -6.93
CA GLU A 344 -24.58 -12.67 -7.25
C GLU A 344 -23.96 -12.00 -6.02
N ARG A 345 -24.70 -11.96 -4.90
CA ARG A 345 -24.19 -11.40 -3.64
C ARG A 345 -23.08 -12.28 -3.04
N ALA A 346 -23.22 -13.60 -3.17
CA ALA A 346 -22.22 -14.58 -2.77
C ALA A 346 -20.92 -14.42 -3.60
N TRP A 347 -21.03 -14.30 -4.92
CA TRP A 347 -19.86 -14.12 -5.78
C TRP A 347 -19.16 -12.78 -5.53
N THR A 348 -19.93 -11.67 -5.48
CA THR A 348 -19.38 -10.34 -5.17
C THR A 348 -18.64 -10.35 -3.84
N TRP A 349 -19.14 -11.07 -2.83
CA TRP A 349 -18.45 -11.25 -1.55
C TRP A 349 -17.08 -11.93 -1.72
N GLN A 350 -16.98 -13.01 -2.51
CA GLN A 350 -15.69 -13.69 -2.74
C GLN A 350 -14.71 -12.83 -3.56
N GLN A 351 -15.20 -12.05 -4.52
CA GLN A 351 -14.40 -11.04 -5.20
C GLN A 351 -13.82 -10.02 -4.19
N CYS A 352 -14.65 -9.45 -3.31
CA CYS A 352 -14.21 -8.47 -2.31
C CYS A 352 -13.34 -9.05 -1.17
N THR A 353 -13.43 -10.35 -0.88
CA THR A 353 -12.81 -10.97 0.33
C THR A 353 -11.77 -12.05 0.07
N GLU A 354 -11.59 -12.50 -1.18
CA GLU A 354 -10.59 -13.49 -1.57
C GLU A 354 -9.84 -13.14 -2.86
N PHE A 355 -10.54 -12.75 -3.93
CA PHE A 355 -9.98 -12.86 -5.29
C PHE A 355 -9.69 -11.58 -6.04
N GLY A 356 -10.46 -10.51 -5.80
CA GLY A 356 -10.59 -9.40 -6.75
C GLY A 356 -11.34 -9.86 -8.00
N TYR A 357 -10.61 -10.05 -9.09
CA TYR A 357 -11.14 -10.35 -10.43
C TYR A 357 -12.06 -9.24 -10.97
N PHE A 358 -11.74 -7.98 -10.67
CA PHE A 358 -12.47 -6.83 -11.16
C PHE A 358 -12.10 -6.55 -12.61
N GLN A 359 -13.01 -6.87 -13.53
CA GLN A 359 -12.79 -6.77 -14.98
C GLN A 359 -12.90 -5.31 -15.42
N SER A 360 -11.87 -4.51 -15.12
CA SER A 360 -11.87 -3.07 -15.34
C SER A 360 -11.52 -2.69 -16.78
N THR A 361 -11.75 -1.42 -17.11
CA THR A 361 -11.27 -0.76 -18.33
C THR A 361 -10.06 0.13 -18.07
N ASP A 362 -9.24 -0.16 -17.06
CA ASP A 362 -8.07 0.67 -16.74
C ASP A 362 -6.92 0.48 -17.74
N ALA A 363 -7.04 -0.53 -18.62
CA ALA A 363 -6.27 -0.60 -19.86
C ALA A 363 -7.00 0.00 -21.06
N ASN A 364 -6.22 0.68 -21.90
CA ASN A 364 -6.66 1.27 -23.17
C ASN A 364 -7.09 0.16 -24.16
N THR A 365 -8.40 -0.04 -24.29
CA THR A 365 -9.03 -1.08 -25.12
C THR A 365 -10.15 -0.48 -25.98
N ILE A 366 -10.72 -1.25 -26.92
CA ILE A 366 -11.90 -0.85 -27.72
C ILE A 366 -13.13 -0.47 -26.88
N PHE A 367 -13.15 -0.78 -25.59
CA PHE A 367 -14.26 -0.51 -24.68
C PHE A 367 -14.24 0.91 -24.07
N GLY A 368 -13.10 1.61 -24.10
CA GLY A 368 -12.93 2.92 -23.47
C GLY A 368 -12.97 2.88 -21.93
N ALA A 369 -12.71 4.00 -21.26
CA ALA A 369 -12.57 4.08 -19.79
C ALA A 369 -13.93 4.10 -19.05
N VAL A 370 -14.81 3.12 -19.32
CA VAL A 370 -16.21 3.12 -18.90
C VAL A 370 -16.46 2.41 -17.55
N THR A 371 -15.61 1.44 -17.18
CA THR A 371 -15.71 0.68 -15.91
C THR A 371 -14.35 0.59 -15.22
N PRO A 372 -13.83 1.69 -14.65
CA PRO A 372 -12.59 1.67 -13.87
C PRO A 372 -12.66 0.74 -12.65
N ASN A 373 -11.52 0.25 -12.18
CA ASN A 373 -11.40 -0.66 -11.04
C ASN A 373 -12.04 -0.08 -9.75
N ASN A 374 -11.98 1.25 -9.62
CA ASN A 374 -12.61 2.00 -8.53
C ASN A 374 -14.13 1.77 -8.40
N LEU A 375 -14.84 1.42 -9.49
CA LEU A 375 -16.26 1.08 -9.47
C LEU A 375 -16.51 -0.16 -8.63
N PHE A 376 -15.68 -1.19 -8.80
CA PHE A 376 -15.83 -2.46 -8.10
C PHE A 376 -15.41 -2.36 -6.62
N ILE A 377 -14.37 -1.58 -6.32
CA ILE A 377 -13.98 -1.25 -4.94
C ILE A 377 -15.13 -0.50 -4.23
N ASN A 378 -15.76 0.46 -4.91
CA ASN A 378 -16.93 1.16 -4.37
C ASN A 378 -18.12 0.21 -4.16
N ILE A 379 -18.41 -0.69 -5.09
CA ILE A 379 -19.43 -1.73 -4.91
C ILE A 379 -19.15 -2.59 -3.66
N CYS A 380 -17.91 -3.06 -3.46
CA CYS A 380 -17.54 -3.79 -2.25
C CYS A 380 -17.84 -2.99 -0.97
N ARG A 381 -17.46 -1.72 -0.97
CA ARG A 381 -17.60 -0.80 0.16
C ARG A 381 -19.06 -0.45 0.45
N ASP A 382 -19.89 -0.26 -0.56
CA ASP A 382 -21.30 0.12 -0.41
C ASP A 382 -22.18 -1.09 -0.05
N VAL A 383 -21.84 -2.27 -0.56
CA VAL A 383 -22.64 -3.52 -0.38
C VAL A 383 -22.28 -4.27 0.91
N PHE A 384 -21.04 -4.14 1.40
CA PHE A 384 -20.53 -4.82 2.61
C PHE A 384 -20.02 -3.87 3.71
N GLY A 385 -19.84 -2.58 3.42
CA GLY A 385 -19.53 -1.53 4.41
C GLY A 385 -18.15 -0.91 4.24
N LYS A 386 -17.93 0.24 4.90
CA LYS A 386 -16.74 1.10 4.72
C LYS A 386 -15.37 0.44 4.92
N ASN A 387 -15.32 -0.71 5.60
CA ASN A 387 -14.09 -1.46 5.84
C ASN A 387 -13.63 -2.28 4.62
N TYR A 388 -14.49 -2.50 3.62
CA TYR A 388 -14.19 -3.26 2.40
C TYR A 388 -13.63 -2.34 1.29
N ASN A 389 -12.59 -1.58 1.64
CA ASN A 389 -11.88 -0.66 0.75
C ASN A 389 -10.72 -1.37 0.00
N ALA A 390 -9.99 -0.66 -0.86
CA ALA A 390 -8.90 -1.27 -1.63
C ALA A 390 -7.81 -1.91 -0.75
N ASP A 391 -7.44 -1.31 0.40
CA ASP A 391 -6.45 -1.91 1.31
C ASP A 391 -6.91 -3.28 1.82
N PHE A 392 -8.18 -3.39 2.24
CA PHE A 392 -8.76 -4.66 2.67
C PHE A 392 -8.79 -5.69 1.53
N ILE A 393 -9.18 -5.27 0.33
CA ILE A 393 -9.25 -6.17 -0.84
C ILE A 393 -7.83 -6.61 -1.26
N ALA A 394 -6.85 -5.70 -1.26
CA ALA A 394 -5.44 -6.00 -1.55
C ALA A 394 -4.84 -6.98 -0.53
N GLU A 395 -5.09 -6.76 0.77
CA GLU A 395 -4.64 -7.68 1.82
C GLU A 395 -5.31 -9.05 1.67
N SER A 396 -6.57 -9.09 1.23
CA SER A 396 -7.35 -10.30 0.98
C SER A 396 -6.81 -11.10 -0.21
N VAL A 397 -6.60 -10.45 -1.36
CA VAL A 397 -5.90 -11.02 -2.53
C VAL A 397 -4.52 -11.54 -2.13
N HIS A 398 -3.75 -10.78 -1.34
CA HIS A 398 -2.44 -11.23 -0.85
C HIS A 398 -2.52 -12.45 0.07
N LYS A 399 -3.56 -12.56 0.92
CA LYS A 399 -3.80 -13.76 1.76
C LYS A 399 -4.09 -14.98 0.89
N THR A 400 -4.94 -14.85 -0.13
CA THR A 400 -5.27 -15.91 -1.09
C THR A 400 -4.05 -16.38 -1.87
N LEU A 401 -3.29 -15.46 -2.47
CA LEU A 401 -2.03 -15.77 -3.17
C LEU A 401 -1.01 -16.45 -2.25
N LYS A 402 -0.86 -15.96 -1.01
CA LYS A 402 0.04 -16.57 -0.01
C LYS A 402 -0.40 -17.98 0.40
N TYR A 403 -1.69 -18.29 0.36
CA TYR A 403 -2.23 -19.58 0.80
C TYR A 403 -2.21 -20.64 -0.31
N TYR A 404 -2.45 -20.27 -1.56
CA TYR A 404 -2.51 -21.19 -2.71
C TYR A 404 -1.25 -21.18 -3.60
N GLY A 405 -0.54 -20.05 -3.68
CA GLY A 405 0.69 -19.86 -4.48
C GLY A 405 0.52 -19.07 -5.78
N GLY A 406 -0.72 -18.71 -6.17
CA GLY A 406 -0.99 -18.12 -7.49
C GLY A 406 -0.84 -19.13 -8.64
N ALA A 407 -0.92 -18.67 -9.89
CA ALA A 407 -0.80 -19.55 -11.05
C ALA A 407 0.62 -20.13 -11.22
N ASP A 408 1.64 -19.27 -11.11
CA ASP A 408 3.03 -19.70 -11.27
C ASP A 408 3.56 -20.49 -10.07
N GLY A 409 3.19 -20.09 -8.84
CA GLY A 409 3.56 -20.77 -7.60
C GLY A 409 2.65 -21.93 -7.18
N TYR A 410 1.73 -22.40 -8.02
CA TYR A 410 0.91 -23.58 -7.74
C TYR A 410 1.77 -24.85 -7.53
N THR A 411 1.57 -25.54 -6.40
CA THR A 411 2.40 -26.68 -5.95
C THR A 411 1.71 -28.04 -5.95
N GLY A 412 0.48 -28.15 -6.47
CA GLY A 412 -0.21 -29.44 -6.59
C GLY A 412 0.45 -30.39 -7.60
N THR A 413 0.00 -31.64 -7.60
CA THR A 413 0.56 -32.73 -8.45
C THR A 413 -0.56 -33.61 -8.99
N ASN A 414 -0.31 -34.38 -10.05
CA ASN A 414 -1.33 -35.16 -10.76
C ASN A 414 -2.52 -34.29 -11.19
N VAL A 415 -2.25 -33.23 -11.97
CA VAL A 415 -3.30 -32.35 -12.47
C VAL A 415 -3.16 -32.03 -13.95
N ILE A 416 -4.30 -31.78 -14.59
CA ILE A 416 -4.37 -31.22 -15.95
C ILE A 416 -5.09 -29.88 -15.86
N ILE A 417 -4.46 -28.85 -16.44
CA ILE A 417 -4.93 -27.47 -16.45
C ILE A 417 -5.08 -27.03 -17.92
N PRO A 418 -6.21 -27.35 -18.56
CA PRO A 418 -6.50 -26.86 -19.91
C PRO A 418 -7.01 -25.42 -19.86
N ASN A 419 -6.56 -24.60 -20.80
CA ASN A 419 -6.96 -23.21 -20.97
C ASN A 419 -7.36 -22.96 -22.43
N GLY A 420 -8.49 -22.32 -22.67
CA GLY A 420 -8.88 -21.86 -24.00
C GLY A 420 -8.01 -20.68 -24.46
N SER A 421 -7.49 -20.70 -25.69
CA SER A 421 -6.68 -19.57 -26.19
C SER A 421 -7.52 -18.31 -26.49
N LEU A 422 -8.85 -18.40 -26.43
CA LEU A 422 -9.79 -17.27 -26.55
C LEU A 422 -10.41 -16.91 -25.19
N ASP A 423 -10.13 -17.68 -24.15
CA ASP A 423 -10.71 -17.49 -22.83
C ASP A 423 -9.99 -16.38 -22.08
N PRO A 424 -10.62 -15.23 -21.78
CA PRO A 424 -9.96 -14.16 -21.04
C PRO A 424 -9.47 -14.60 -19.65
N TRP A 425 -10.07 -15.63 -19.02
CA TRP A 425 -9.60 -16.17 -17.75
C TRP A 425 -8.24 -16.91 -17.84
N HIS A 426 -7.77 -17.29 -19.03
CA HIS A 426 -6.48 -17.98 -19.19
C HIS A 426 -5.29 -17.17 -18.67
N VAL A 427 -5.40 -15.83 -18.63
CA VAL A 427 -4.37 -14.93 -18.11
C VAL A 427 -4.11 -15.18 -16.62
N LEU A 428 -5.15 -15.55 -15.87
CA LEU A 428 -5.05 -15.89 -14.44
C LEU A 428 -4.87 -17.41 -14.21
N GLY A 429 -4.95 -18.20 -15.27
CA GLY A 429 -4.65 -19.62 -15.25
C GLY A 429 -3.16 -19.91 -15.33
N LYS A 430 -2.77 -21.15 -15.03
CA LYS A 430 -1.39 -21.59 -15.25
C LYS A 430 -1.17 -21.83 -16.73
N THR A 431 -0.39 -20.96 -17.38
CA THR A 431 -0.05 -21.03 -18.82
C THR A 431 1.37 -21.55 -19.06
N LYS A 432 2.29 -21.37 -18.11
CA LYS A 432 3.68 -21.87 -18.17
C LYS A 432 3.79 -23.33 -17.76
N ASN A 433 4.63 -24.08 -18.46
CA ASN A 433 4.92 -25.47 -18.12
C ASN A 433 5.53 -25.60 -16.72
N SER A 434 5.09 -26.61 -15.97
CA SER A 434 5.62 -26.91 -14.64
C SER A 434 6.93 -27.68 -14.72
N THR A 435 7.82 -27.48 -13.75
CA THR A 435 8.99 -28.34 -13.52
C THR A 435 8.60 -29.73 -13.02
N ASN A 436 7.42 -29.88 -12.42
CA ASN A 436 6.86 -31.17 -12.04
C ASN A 436 6.04 -31.74 -13.22
N PRO A 437 6.45 -32.85 -13.84
CA PRO A 437 5.81 -33.35 -15.06
C PRO A 437 4.50 -34.12 -14.81
N SER A 438 4.01 -34.14 -13.56
CA SER A 438 2.63 -34.53 -13.22
C SER A 438 1.63 -33.36 -13.26
N VAL A 439 2.10 -32.14 -13.54
CA VAL A 439 1.28 -30.94 -13.72
C VAL A 439 1.29 -30.60 -15.21
N ILE A 440 0.24 -30.98 -15.91
CA ILE A 440 0.11 -30.80 -17.36
C ILE A 440 -0.67 -29.53 -17.63
N VAL A 441 -0.02 -28.55 -18.25
CA VAL A 441 -0.66 -27.34 -18.77
C VAL A 441 -0.95 -27.54 -20.25
N TYR A 442 -2.14 -27.18 -20.70
CA TYR A 442 -2.53 -27.33 -22.11
C TYR A 442 -3.26 -26.09 -22.61
N SER A 443 -2.89 -25.58 -23.79
CA SER A 443 -3.61 -24.47 -24.45
C SER A 443 -4.39 -25.00 -25.64
N ILE A 444 -5.71 -24.80 -25.62
CA ILE A 444 -6.63 -25.20 -26.69
C ILE A 444 -6.70 -24.05 -27.71
N LYS A 445 -6.07 -24.18 -28.88
CA LYS A 445 -6.10 -23.10 -29.88
C LYS A 445 -7.52 -22.90 -30.42
N GLY A 446 -7.97 -21.65 -30.39
CA GLY A 446 -9.36 -21.31 -30.72
C GLY A 446 -10.39 -21.79 -29.69
N GLY A 447 -9.96 -22.46 -28.61
CA GLY A 447 -10.84 -22.91 -27.54
C GLY A 447 -11.37 -21.74 -26.73
N ALA A 448 -12.67 -21.80 -26.42
CA ALA A 448 -13.33 -20.87 -25.51
C ALA A 448 -13.29 -21.39 -24.05
N HIS A 449 -13.83 -20.61 -23.12
CA HIS A 449 -13.85 -20.94 -21.69
C HIS A 449 -14.58 -22.25 -21.41
N CYS A 450 -13.93 -23.14 -20.65
CA CYS A 450 -14.41 -24.49 -20.33
C CYS A 450 -14.83 -25.34 -21.57
N SER A 451 -14.38 -25.00 -22.78
CA SER A 451 -14.88 -25.61 -24.02
C SER A 451 -14.59 -27.11 -24.15
N ASP A 452 -13.57 -27.61 -23.45
CA ASP A 452 -13.22 -29.03 -23.33
C ASP A 452 -14.17 -29.85 -22.44
N MET A 453 -14.97 -29.21 -21.59
CA MET A 453 -15.91 -29.89 -20.68
C MET A 453 -17.24 -30.27 -21.36
N TYR A 454 -17.49 -29.77 -22.58
CA TYR A 454 -18.76 -29.91 -23.31
C TYR A 454 -18.66 -30.94 -24.46
N PRO A 455 -19.79 -31.38 -25.04
CA PRO A 455 -19.79 -32.34 -26.14
C PRO A 455 -19.04 -31.81 -27.37
N VAL A 456 -18.27 -32.68 -28.02
CA VAL A 456 -17.59 -32.36 -29.28
C VAL A 456 -18.62 -32.19 -30.42
N THR A 457 -18.50 -31.12 -31.21
CA THR A 457 -19.42 -30.80 -32.30
C THR A 457 -19.13 -31.56 -33.61
N GLU A 458 -20.02 -31.41 -34.61
CA GLU A 458 -19.87 -31.96 -35.96
C GLU A 458 -18.53 -31.65 -36.65
N LYS A 459 -17.83 -30.59 -36.21
CA LYS A 459 -16.45 -30.27 -36.63
C LYS A 459 -15.57 -30.13 -35.38
N PRO A 460 -15.02 -31.24 -34.88
CA PRO A 460 -14.19 -31.22 -33.67
C PRO A 460 -13.02 -30.26 -33.79
N ASN A 461 -12.78 -29.45 -32.75
CA ASN A 461 -11.49 -28.78 -32.59
C ASN A 461 -10.40 -29.85 -32.32
N PRO A 462 -9.35 -29.98 -33.15
CA PRO A 462 -8.35 -31.03 -33.01
C PRO A 462 -7.56 -30.92 -31.69
N ASP A 463 -7.39 -29.71 -31.14
CA ASP A 463 -6.72 -29.53 -29.85
C ASP A 463 -7.58 -30.04 -28.69
N ILE A 464 -8.92 -30.03 -28.81
CA ILE A 464 -9.82 -30.62 -27.81
C ILE A 464 -9.77 -32.15 -27.88
N ILE A 465 -9.77 -32.76 -29.07
CA ILE A 465 -9.59 -34.23 -29.20
C ILE A 465 -8.28 -34.66 -28.52
N LYS A 466 -7.17 -33.99 -28.86
CA LYS A 466 -5.85 -34.29 -28.29
C LYS A 466 -5.80 -34.06 -26.78
N LEU A 467 -6.47 -33.05 -26.26
CA LEU A 467 -6.64 -32.84 -24.82
C LEU A 467 -7.44 -33.99 -24.18
N HIS A 468 -8.53 -34.44 -24.80
CA HIS A 468 -9.32 -35.57 -24.29
C HIS A 468 -8.51 -36.86 -24.27
N GLU A 469 -7.66 -37.12 -25.27
CA GLU A 469 -6.68 -38.22 -25.25
C GLU A 469 -5.68 -38.07 -24.09
N ILE A 470 -5.14 -36.87 -23.86
CA ILE A 470 -4.22 -36.59 -22.74
C ILE A 470 -4.92 -36.84 -21.39
N ILE A 471 -6.15 -36.36 -21.21
CA ILE A 471 -6.94 -36.60 -19.99
C ILE A 471 -7.16 -38.09 -19.80
N THR A 472 -7.65 -38.80 -20.82
CA THR A 472 -7.89 -40.25 -20.79
C THR A 472 -6.64 -41.03 -20.38
N ASN A 473 -5.49 -40.72 -20.97
CA ASN A 473 -4.21 -41.38 -20.67
C ASN A 473 -3.69 -41.11 -19.24
N ASN A 474 -4.05 -39.99 -18.63
CA ASN A 474 -3.69 -39.70 -17.23
C ASN A 474 -4.69 -40.27 -16.24
N LEU A 475 -5.99 -40.27 -16.56
CA LEU A 475 -7.01 -40.97 -15.77
C LEU A 475 -6.65 -42.45 -15.62
N ASP A 476 -6.27 -43.13 -16.72
CA ASP A 476 -5.82 -44.52 -16.66
C ASP A 476 -4.63 -44.72 -15.70
N LYS A 477 -3.64 -43.83 -15.75
CA LYS A 477 -2.48 -43.87 -14.84
C LYS A 477 -2.85 -43.59 -13.38
N TRP A 478 -3.74 -42.64 -13.11
CA TRP A 478 -4.15 -42.30 -11.74
C TRP A 478 -5.04 -43.39 -11.11
N ILE A 479 -5.73 -44.18 -11.93
CA ILE A 479 -6.63 -45.26 -11.49
C ILE A 479 -5.92 -46.62 -11.42
N ASN A 480 -5.07 -46.95 -12.40
CA ASN A 480 -4.46 -48.26 -12.55
C ASN A 480 -2.93 -48.29 -12.27
N GLY A 481 -2.29 -47.12 -12.13
CA GLY A 481 -0.85 -47.02 -11.86
C GLY A 481 -0.48 -47.21 -10.38
N PRO A 482 0.80 -47.49 -10.07
CA PRO A 482 1.26 -47.57 -8.70
C PRO A 482 1.17 -46.19 -8.01
N LEU A 483 0.53 -46.16 -6.83
CA LEU A 483 0.18 -44.98 -6.01
C LEU A 483 1.33 -44.00 -5.66
N ASN A 484 2.56 -44.22 -6.11
CA ASN A 484 3.74 -43.46 -5.67
C ASN A 484 4.83 -43.26 -6.73
N GLN A 485 4.51 -43.16 -8.03
CA GLN A 485 5.48 -42.67 -9.04
C GLN A 485 4.91 -41.64 -10.03
N VAL A 486 5.64 -40.52 -10.13
CA VAL A 486 5.44 -39.43 -11.10
C VAL A 486 5.55 -39.97 -12.53
N THR A 487 4.41 -40.20 -13.19
CA THR A 487 4.34 -40.91 -14.48
C THR A 487 3.92 -39.98 -15.61
N ALA A 488 4.86 -39.15 -16.07
CA ALA A 488 4.66 -38.20 -17.16
C ALA A 488 4.28 -38.86 -18.51
N VAL A 489 3.67 -38.08 -19.41
CA VAL A 489 3.70 -38.33 -20.87
C VAL A 489 4.55 -37.22 -21.49
N LYS A 490 5.54 -37.56 -22.33
CA LYS A 490 6.28 -36.53 -23.10
C LYS A 490 5.37 -35.97 -24.19
N ILE A 491 4.99 -34.70 -24.08
CA ILE A 491 4.24 -33.97 -25.09
C ILE A 491 5.21 -33.05 -25.84
N ASN A 492 5.52 -33.38 -27.10
CA ASN A 492 6.52 -32.65 -27.92
C ASN A 492 6.01 -31.33 -28.53
N ASN A 493 5.00 -30.68 -27.95
CA ASN A 493 4.50 -29.38 -28.43
C ASN A 493 4.95 -28.26 -27.49
N THR A 494 6.12 -27.69 -27.75
CA THR A 494 6.57 -26.45 -27.13
C THR A 494 5.72 -25.28 -27.61
N TRP A 495 5.10 -24.54 -26.69
CA TRP A 495 4.56 -23.22 -26.97
C TRP A 495 5.72 -22.22 -27.11
N SER A 496 5.85 -21.61 -28.29
CA SER A 496 6.64 -20.40 -28.47
C SER A 496 5.71 -19.20 -28.33
N GLY A 497 5.61 -18.66 -27.12
CA GLY A 497 5.03 -17.34 -26.93
C GLY A 497 5.92 -16.23 -27.48
N PRO A 498 5.46 -14.97 -27.42
CA PRO A 498 6.39 -13.84 -27.33
C PRO A 498 7.34 -14.10 -26.15
N GLN A 499 8.64 -13.88 -26.34
CA GLN A 499 9.68 -14.42 -25.45
C GLN A 499 9.58 -13.90 -24.00
N GLU A 500 9.62 -14.82 -23.03
CA GLU A 500 9.83 -14.51 -21.61
C GLU A 500 11.25 -13.97 -21.35
N PHE A 501 11.47 -13.28 -20.23
CA PHE A 501 12.75 -13.39 -19.50
C PHE A 501 12.60 -13.27 -17.96
N VAL A 502 12.62 -14.45 -17.33
CA VAL A 502 13.31 -14.85 -16.07
C VAL A 502 13.27 -13.92 -14.83
N GLU A 503 12.51 -14.35 -13.82
CA GLU A 503 12.80 -14.10 -12.39
C GLU A 503 13.68 -15.22 -11.78
N THR A 504 14.38 -14.96 -10.67
CA THR A 504 14.61 -15.87 -9.49
C THR A 504 15.51 -15.17 -8.42
N PRO A 505 15.69 -15.64 -7.16
CA PRO A 505 14.61 -15.78 -6.15
C PRO A 505 14.98 -15.48 -4.66
N THR A 506 14.02 -14.90 -3.91
CA THR A 506 13.63 -15.11 -2.48
C THR A 506 14.61 -15.63 -1.38
N ARG A 507 14.46 -15.10 -0.15
CA ARG A 507 14.02 -15.75 1.15
C ARG A 507 14.52 -14.92 2.37
N ILE A 508 13.95 -14.88 3.60
CA ILE A 508 12.96 -15.70 4.37
C ILE A 508 12.05 -14.76 5.21
N LYS A 509 10.74 -15.03 5.31
CA LYS A 509 9.83 -14.41 6.30
C LYS A 509 9.78 -15.20 7.62
N ARG A 510 9.73 -14.54 8.78
CA ARG A 510 9.19 -15.10 10.05
C ARG A 510 8.16 -14.13 10.64
N SER A 511 7.03 -14.67 11.08
CA SER A 511 5.90 -13.91 11.65
C SER A 511 5.49 -14.46 13.01
N LEU A 512 5.16 -13.60 13.96
CA LEU A 512 4.36 -13.95 15.14
C LEU A 512 3.22 -12.93 15.32
N LYS A 513 2.11 -13.41 15.90
CA LYS A 513 0.78 -12.79 15.88
C LYS A 513 0.48 -11.91 17.12
N PRO A 514 -0.58 -11.07 17.07
CA PRO A 514 -0.84 -10.02 18.06
C PRO A 514 -1.92 -10.35 19.11
N THR A 515 -1.86 -9.66 20.24
CA THR A 515 -2.93 -9.39 21.24
C THR A 515 -2.53 -8.11 21.99
N ARG A 516 -3.39 -7.17 22.39
CA ARG A 516 -4.75 -7.24 22.98
C ARG A 516 -5.51 -5.91 22.75
N LYS A 517 -6.85 -5.93 22.75
CA LYS A 517 -7.70 -4.71 22.80
C LYS A 517 -7.79 -4.14 24.22
N ILE A 518 -7.94 -2.81 24.37
CA ILE A 518 -8.43 -2.13 25.58
C ILE A 518 -9.41 -1.00 25.16
N ASP A 519 -10.37 -0.69 26.04
CA ASP A 519 -11.62 0.03 25.80
C ASP A 519 -11.54 1.53 25.43
N ASN A 520 -12.60 1.96 24.71
CA ASN A 520 -13.01 3.35 24.62
C ASN A 520 -13.72 3.77 25.92
N ASN A 521 -13.35 4.92 26.50
CA ASN A 521 -14.24 5.95 27.08
C ASN A 521 -13.52 6.79 28.15
N LYS A 522 -13.21 8.06 27.82
CA LYS A 522 -13.49 9.24 28.66
C LYS A 522 -13.00 10.52 27.98
N GLU A 523 -13.94 11.39 27.66
CA GLU A 523 -13.65 12.80 27.40
C GLU A 523 -13.17 13.49 28.69
N MET A 524 -12.27 14.46 28.55
CA MET A 524 -12.03 15.44 29.60
C MET A 524 -11.64 16.79 28.98
N THR A 525 -12.65 17.63 28.76
CA THR A 525 -12.51 19.03 28.37
C THR A 525 -11.88 19.85 29.50
N ARG A 526 -10.91 20.71 29.17
CA ARG A 526 -10.49 21.85 30.00
C ARG A 526 -10.06 23.02 29.11
N GLU A 527 -10.96 23.98 28.95
CA GLU A 527 -10.64 25.34 28.53
C GLU A 527 -9.94 26.11 29.67
N TYR A 528 -9.20 27.17 29.32
CA TYR A 528 -9.04 28.47 30.03
C TYR A 528 -7.87 29.24 29.36
N PRO A 529 -7.79 30.59 29.45
CA PRO A 529 -8.86 31.57 29.35
C PRO A 529 -8.56 32.69 28.32
N THR A 530 -9.59 33.43 27.92
CA THR A 530 -9.46 34.64 27.08
C THR A 530 -8.85 35.83 27.83
N SER A 531 -7.94 36.58 27.20
CA SER A 531 -7.68 37.98 27.55
C SER A 531 -7.21 38.81 26.35
N THR A 532 -8.09 39.68 25.88
CA THR A 532 -7.85 40.72 24.88
C THR A 532 -6.88 41.79 25.36
N GLN A 533 -6.10 42.42 24.47
CA GLN A 533 -6.22 43.87 24.15
C GLN A 533 -5.10 44.40 23.23
N PHE A 534 -5.49 44.98 22.08
CA PHE A 534 -4.86 46.11 21.36
C PHE A 534 -3.38 45.99 20.87
N ARG A 535 -2.94 46.64 19.78
CA ARG A 535 -3.61 47.48 18.78
C ARG A 535 -2.85 47.43 17.45
N LYS A 536 -3.58 47.71 16.36
CA LYS A 536 -3.05 47.88 15.00
C LYS A 536 -1.94 48.96 14.94
N MET A 537 -0.93 48.72 14.10
CA MET A 537 -0.24 49.78 13.36
C MET A 537 -0.48 49.54 11.86
N HIS A 538 -0.74 50.59 11.09
CA HIS A 538 -1.32 50.50 9.74
C HIS A 538 -0.56 51.40 8.74
N PHE A 539 -0.40 50.87 7.52
CA PHE A 539 -0.09 51.55 6.25
C PHE A 539 1.30 52.16 6.01
N GLY A 540 2.03 51.50 5.10
CA GLY A 540 2.74 52.15 4.01
C GLY A 540 2.47 51.38 2.71
N ARG A 541 1.99 52.05 1.65
CA ARG A 541 1.94 51.52 0.27
C ARG A 541 3.11 52.14 -0.55
N PRO A 542 3.44 51.61 -1.74
CA PRO A 542 4.84 51.42 -2.14
C PRO A 542 5.39 52.52 -3.08
N PRO A 543 6.71 52.49 -3.36
CA PRO A 543 7.27 52.90 -4.63
C PRO A 543 7.66 51.70 -5.51
N LEU A 544 7.07 51.69 -6.70
CA LEU A 544 7.56 51.20 -8.01
C LEU A 544 8.75 50.21 -8.09
N GLY A 545 8.54 49.20 -8.93
CA GLY A 545 9.44 48.07 -9.12
C GLY A 545 10.86 48.39 -9.56
N PHE A 546 11.76 47.51 -9.10
CA PHE A 546 13.04 47.23 -9.72
C PHE A 546 13.19 45.72 -9.82
N THR A 547 13.42 45.23 -11.03
CA THR A 547 14.12 43.96 -11.23
C THR A 547 15.53 44.09 -10.66
N PRO A 548 16.03 43.12 -9.89
CA PRO A 548 17.46 42.89 -9.80
C PRO A 548 17.84 42.00 -10.98
N TYR A 549 18.32 42.66 -12.04
CA TYR A 549 19.48 42.13 -12.76
C TYR A 549 20.47 41.56 -11.73
N LEU A 550 21.04 40.38 -11.98
CA LEU A 550 22.26 39.98 -11.29
C LEU A 550 23.39 40.88 -11.81
N GLY A 551 23.45 42.09 -11.27
CA GLY A 551 24.59 42.98 -11.45
C GLY A 551 25.85 42.25 -11.00
N THR A 552 26.95 42.48 -11.72
CA THR A 552 28.27 41.92 -11.45
C THR A 552 28.86 42.48 -10.15
N GLY A 553 28.31 42.06 -9.02
CA GLY A 553 28.97 42.11 -7.74
C GLY A 553 29.92 40.92 -7.67
N GLU A 554 31.23 41.19 -7.74
CA GLU A 554 32.25 40.23 -7.33
C GLU A 554 32.09 39.98 -5.81
N SER A 555 31.17 39.08 -5.45
CA SER A 555 31.20 38.46 -4.14
C SER A 555 32.53 37.72 -4.07
N ARG A 556 33.48 38.21 -3.24
CA ARG A 556 34.69 37.46 -2.91
C ARG A 556 34.28 36.05 -2.55
N GLU A 557 34.63 35.09 -3.41
CA GLU A 557 34.22 33.71 -3.23
C GLU A 557 34.72 33.24 -1.86
N SER A 558 33.83 32.61 -1.07
CA SER A 558 34.17 32.16 0.27
C SER A 558 35.38 31.24 0.20
N THR A 559 36.36 31.46 1.08
CA THR A 559 37.62 30.69 1.10
C THR A 559 37.34 29.19 1.12
N GLY A 560 37.60 28.51 0.00
CA GLY A 560 37.37 27.08 -0.17
C GLY A 560 36.13 26.68 -1.00
N TYR A 561 35.37 27.63 -1.58
CA TYR A 561 34.34 27.30 -2.57
C TYR A 561 34.96 26.94 -3.93
N GLU A 562 34.35 25.96 -4.62
CA GLU A 562 34.74 25.51 -5.94
C GLU A 562 33.49 25.10 -6.74
N ASN A 563 33.33 25.63 -7.95
CA ASN A 563 32.34 25.18 -8.93
C ASN A 563 33.06 24.36 -10.00
N GLY A 564 32.90 23.04 -9.95
CA GLY A 564 33.66 22.11 -10.78
C GLY A 564 32.79 21.33 -11.75
N VAL A 565 33.45 20.70 -12.72
CA VAL A 565 32.88 19.66 -13.57
C VAL A 565 33.70 18.38 -13.48
N PHE A 566 33.02 17.26 -13.64
CA PHE A 566 33.55 15.92 -13.47
C PHE A 566 33.15 15.06 -14.67
N SER A 567 34.13 14.41 -15.30
CA SER A 567 33.87 13.62 -16.49
C SER A 567 33.33 12.23 -16.12
N GLN A 568 32.05 11.98 -16.37
CA GLN A 568 31.38 10.68 -16.18
C GLN A 568 31.23 9.91 -17.50
N PRO A 569 31.20 8.57 -17.49
CA PRO A 569 30.74 7.80 -18.65
C PRO A 569 29.23 8.03 -18.86
N TYR A 570 28.77 7.92 -20.11
CA TYR A 570 27.33 7.93 -20.40
C TYR A 570 26.64 6.74 -19.75
N ASP A 571 27.29 5.57 -19.81
CA ASP A 571 26.79 4.29 -19.33
C ASP A 571 27.85 3.61 -18.46
N HIS A 572 27.52 3.33 -17.20
CA HIS A 572 28.39 2.56 -16.28
C HIS A 572 28.32 1.05 -16.52
N PHE A 573 27.39 0.57 -17.35
CA PHE A 573 27.14 -0.84 -17.63
C PHE A 573 27.58 -1.29 -19.02
N ASP A 574 27.99 -0.36 -19.89
CA ASP A 574 28.65 -0.63 -21.17
C ASP A 574 30.08 -0.07 -21.18
N ASN A 575 31.05 -0.94 -20.88
CA ASN A 575 32.47 -0.60 -20.87
C ASN A 575 33.09 -0.47 -22.28
N GLN A 576 32.34 -0.73 -23.35
CA GLN A 576 32.76 -0.50 -24.74
C GLN A 576 32.34 0.88 -25.25
N ASN A 577 31.41 1.57 -24.57
CA ASN A 577 30.95 2.91 -24.92
C ASN A 577 31.98 3.98 -24.49
N PRO A 578 32.67 4.66 -25.43
CA PRO A 578 33.69 5.65 -25.08
C PRO A 578 33.10 7.02 -24.68
N LYS A 579 31.77 7.21 -24.79
CA LYS A 579 31.15 8.53 -24.58
C LYS A 579 31.19 8.94 -23.10
N ARG A 580 31.60 10.19 -22.84
CA ARG A 580 31.64 10.81 -21.51
C ARG A 580 30.97 12.17 -21.51
N PHE A 581 30.25 12.50 -20.44
CA PHE A 581 29.62 13.82 -20.23
C PHE A 581 30.28 14.55 -19.05
N GLN A 582 29.98 15.84 -18.91
CA GLN A 582 30.46 16.66 -17.80
C GLN A 582 29.35 16.82 -16.76
N GLN A 583 29.50 16.18 -15.61
CA GLN A 583 28.61 16.33 -14.46
C GLN A 583 29.11 17.47 -13.58
N ARG A 584 28.23 18.40 -13.21
CA ARG A 584 28.56 19.56 -12.39
C ARG A 584 28.61 19.18 -10.90
N TYR A 585 29.51 19.82 -10.16
CA TYR A 585 29.48 19.78 -8.70
C TYR A 585 29.82 21.15 -8.09
N HIS A 586 29.30 21.38 -6.89
CA HIS A 586 29.73 22.45 -6.02
C HIS A 586 30.45 21.86 -4.82
N LYS A 587 31.47 22.54 -4.33
CA LYS A 587 32.27 22.14 -3.17
C LYS A 587 32.50 23.35 -2.27
N ASN A 588 32.50 23.13 -0.96
CA ASN A 588 32.93 24.09 0.04
C ASN A 588 33.85 23.40 1.06
N GLY A 589 35.15 23.75 1.01
CA GLY A 589 36.19 23.28 1.93
C GLY A 589 36.45 24.20 3.12
N GLN A 590 35.65 25.25 3.36
CA GLN A 590 35.87 26.27 4.40
C GLN A 590 36.10 25.70 5.82
N PHE A 591 35.49 24.56 6.14
CA PHE A 591 35.57 23.92 7.45
C PHE A 591 36.52 22.72 7.51
N SER A 592 37.21 22.42 6.40
CA SER A 592 38.02 21.20 6.28
C SER A 592 39.36 21.28 7.01
N LYS A 593 39.84 20.13 7.48
CA LYS A 593 41.21 19.92 7.97
C LYS A 593 41.91 18.81 7.18
N GLU A 594 43.22 18.71 7.32
CA GLU A 594 44.03 17.64 6.72
C GLU A 594 43.58 16.27 7.26
N GLY A 595 43.29 15.32 6.35
CA GLY A 595 42.64 14.04 6.68
C GLY A 595 41.14 14.14 7.04
N GLY A 596 40.50 15.28 6.77
CA GLY A 596 39.11 15.58 7.14
C GLY A 596 38.03 14.72 6.48
N ARG A 597 36.79 14.90 6.95
CA ARG A 597 35.61 14.14 6.51
C ARG A 597 34.96 14.81 5.29
N ASN A 598 34.19 14.06 4.51
CA ASN A 598 33.46 14.57 3.36
C ASN A 598 31.95 14.34 3.52
N PHE A 599 31.16 15.40 3.37
CA PHE A 599 29.70 15.32 3.27
C PHE A 599 29.30 15.54 1.81
N LEU A 600 28.47 14.66 1.27
CA LEU A 600 28.02 14.73 -0.12
C LEU A 600 26.50 14.81 -0.18
N ILE A 601 26.01 15.98 -0.57
CA ILE A 601 24.62 16.15 -1.01
C ILE A 601 24.52 15.56 -2.42
N ILE A 602 23.62 14.58 -2.58
CA ILE A 602 23.28 14.06 -3.90
C ILE A 602 22.19 14.95 -4.51
N GLY A 603 22.38 15.40 -5.75
CA GLY A 603 21.36 16.16 -6.47
C GLY A 603 20.14 15.30 -6.79
N GLY A 604 18.95 15.91 -6.75
CA GLY A 604 17.69 15.29 -7.13
C GLY A 604 17.20 15.72 -8.50
N GLU A 605 15.88 15.72 -8.63
CA GLU A 605 15.04 15.99 -9.80
C GLU A 605 15.02 17.47 -10.26
N GLY A 606 16.14 18.18 -10.13
CA GLY A 606 16.26 19.59 -10.49
C GLY A 606 17.70 20.13 -10.49
N PRO A 607 17.91 21.37 -10.95
CA PRO A 607 19.23 21.98 -11.05
C PRO A 607 19.89 22.16 -9.68
N ALA A 608 21.17 21.79 -9.57
CA ALA A 608 21.96 22.02 -8.38
C ALA A 608 22.12 23.53 -8.09
N ASN A 609 21.81 23.92 -6.86
CA ASN A 609 21.91 25.30 -6.38
C ASN A 609 23.07 25.43 -5.39
N LYS A 610 24.06 26.27 -5.73
CA LYS A 610 25.26 26.53 -4.90
C LYS A 610 24.95 26.96 -3.46
N ASN A 611 23.76 27.52 -3.18
CA ASN A 611 23.37 27.93 -1.83
C ASN A 611 23.37 26.75 -0.84
N TRP A 612 23.11 25.52 -1.30
CA TRP A 612 23.19 24.31 -0.45
C TRP A 612 24.58 24.03 0.13
N VAL A 613 25.64 24.58 -0.47
CA VAL A 613 27.02 24.49 0.07
C VAL A 613 27.56 25.82 0.59
N LEU A 614 26.78 26.91 0.52
CA LEU A 614 27.21 28.27 0.92
C LEU A 614 26.39 28.90 2.06
N ASP A 615 25.11 28.55 2.26
CA ASP A 615 24.31 29.14 3.34
C ASP A 615 24.59 28.47 4.70
N THR A 616 25.35 29.17 5.54
CA THR A 616 25.73 28.72 6.90
C THR A 616 24.56 28.56 7.86
N LYS A 617 23.35 29.00 7.50
CA LYS A 617 22.13 28.74 8.27
C LYS A 617 21.64 27.30 8.12
N LEU A 618 21.99 26.62 7.04
CA LEU A 618 21.59 25.23 6.76
C LEU A 618 22.19 24.26 7.81
N PRO A 619 21.42 23.25 8.27
CA PRO A 619 21.91 22.25 9.21
C PRO A 619 23.20 21.57 8.75
N ILE A 620 23.33 21.25 7.45
CA ILE A 620 24.50 20.54 6.93
C ILE A 620 25.80 21.33 7.02
N LEU A 621 25.77 22.67 6.83
CA LEU A 621 26.98 23.48 7.00
C LEU A 621 27.35 23.67 8.47
N LYS A 622 26.37 23.68 9.38
CA LYS A 622 26.63 23.67 10.82
C LYS A 622 27.30 22.37 11.26
N TRP A 623 26.83 21.22 10.75
CA TRP A 623 27.50 19.94 10.98
C TRP A 623 28.88 19.87 10.30
N ALA A 624 29.05 20.47 9.13
CA ALA A 624 30.36 20.53 8.48
C ALA A 624 31.37 21.35 9.29
N GLN A 625 30.92 22.45 9.91
CA GLN A 625 31.70 23.23 10.86
C GLN A 625 32.02 22.43 12.15
N GLU A 626 31.06 21.70 12.70
CA GLU A 626 31.22 20.89 13.92
C GLU A 626 32.13 19.67 13.71
N PHE A 627 32.03 19.02 12.55
CA PHE A 627 32.70 17.76 12.22
C PHE A 627 33.89 17.91 11.28
N GLU A 628 34.29 19.16 11.02
CA GLU A 628 35.50 19.56 10.27
C GLU A 628 35.53 18.95 8.85
N ALA A 629 34.38 19.04 8.17
CA ALA A 629 34.11 18.35 6.92
C ALA A 629 34.09 19.27 5.69
N THR A 630 34.57 18.77 4.57
CA THR A 630 34.31 19.36 3.25
C THR A 630 32.89 19.01 2.81
N VAL A 631 32.12 19.97 2.31
CA VAL A 631 30.78 19.74 1.77
C VAL A 631 30.82 19.76 0.26
N TYR A 632 30.25 18.74 -0.37
CA TYR A 632 30.06 18.60 -1.80
C TYR A 632 28.55 18.55 -2.11
N LEU A 633 28.17 19.04 -3.28
CA LEU A 633 26.88 18.83 -3.92
C LEU A 633 27.14 18.37 -5.36
N LEU A 634 26.83 17.12 -5.68
CA LEU A 634 26.94 16.57 -7.03
C LEU A 634 25.59 16.70 -7.74
N GLU A 635 25.56 17.37 -8.88
CA GLU A 635 24.32 17.52 -9.67
C GLU A 635 23.91 16.19 -10.32
N HIS A 636 22.60 15.92 -10.38
CA HIS A 636 22.08 14.71 -11.00
C HIS A 636 22.29 14.72 -12.52
N ARG A 637 22.65 13.58 -13.12
CA ARG A 637 22.70 13.44 -14.59
C ARG A 637 21.38 13.91 -15.23
N TYR A 638 21.46 14.53 -16.41
CA TYR A 638 20.36 15.21 -17.14
C TYR A 638 19.84 16.51 -16.52
N TYR A 639 19.87 16.68 -15.20
CA TYR A 639 19.33 17.89 -14.56
C TYR A 639 20.32 19.06 -14.55
N GLY A 640 19.78 20.28 -14.61
CA GLY A 640 20.55 21.51 -14.64
C GLY A 640 21.56 21.56 -15.78
N ASN A 641 22.85 21.65 -15.44
CA ASN A 641 23.92 21.76 -16.44
C ASN A 641 24.62 20.42 -16.71
N SER A 642 24.20 19.33 -16.05
CA SER A 642 24.83 18.00 -16.14
C SER A 642 24.25 17.16 -17.26
N THR A 643 24.23 17.71 -18.48
CA THR A 643 23.50 17.15 -19.61
C THR A 643 24.30 16.07 -20.35
N VAL A 644 23.60 14.97 -20.66
CA VAL A 644 24.05 13.95 -21.62
C VAL A 644 23.61 14.40 -23.01
N GLN A 645 24.48 14.33 -24.03
CA GLN A 645 24.15 14.87 -25.35
C GLN A 645 23.06 14.03 -26.03
N ARG A 646 22.06 14.72 -26.59
CA ARG A 646 20.95 14.12 -27.33
C ARG A 646 21.35 13.74 -28.75
N ASP A 647 20.79 12.64 -29.24
CA ASP A 647 20.80 12.29 -30.65
C ASP A 647 19.61 13.00 -31.33
N GLN A 648 19.88 13.95 -32.22
CA GLN A 648 18.83 14.75 -32.87
C GLN A 648 17.97 13.91 -33.83
N ASP A 649 18.51 12.81 -34.34
CA ASP A 649 17.82 11.91 -35.28
C ASP A 649 16.98 10.85 -34.56
N LYS A 650 17.10 10.72 -33.23
CA LYS A 650 16.45 9.69 -32.41
C LYS A 650 15.98 10.24 -31.05
N PRO A 651 14.81 10.91 -31.00
CA PRO A 651 14.24 11.36 -29.74
C PRO A 651 14.10 10.20 -28.74
N ASN A 652 14.36 10.49 -27.46
CA ASN A 652 14.31 9.57 -26.31
C ASN A 652 15.42 8.52 -26.26
N SER A 653 16.21 8.32 -27.32
CA SER A 653 17.26 7.29 -27.35
C SER A 653 18.39 7.51 -26.35
N GLU A 654 18.55 8.76 -25.88
CA GLU A 654 19.43 9.15 -24.80
C GLU A 654 18.82 8.87 -23.42
N LEU A 655 17.50 8.94 -23.24
CA LEU A 655 16.87 8.88 -21.92
C LEU A 655 17.04 7.53 -21.23
N LYS A 656 17.39 6.47 -21.96
CA LYS A 656 17.76 5.17 -21.40
C LYS A 656 18.94 5.21 -20.39
N TYR A 657 19.79 6.25 -20.41
CA TYR A 657 20.83 6.43 -19.40
C TYR A 657 20.39 7.30 -18.21
N LEU A 658 19.18 7.84 -18.21
CA LEU A 658 18.53 8.47 -17.06
C LEU A 658 17.85 7.38 -16.24
N THR A 659 18.61 6.79 -15.31
CA THR A 659 18.11 5.90 -14.27
C THR A 659 18.77 6.20 -12.94
N SER A 660 18.08 5.88 -11.85
CA SER A 660 18.58 5.97 -10.49
C SER A 660 19.87 5.17 -10.29
N LEU A 661 19.94 3.97 -10.85
CA LEU A 661 21.12 3.11 -10.73
C LEU A 661 22.35 3.73 -11.44
N GLN A 662 22.17 4.31 -12.63
CA GLN A 662 23.25 5.04 -13.31
C GLN A 662 23.74 6.24 -12.47
N MET A 663 22.83 6.98 -11.83
CA MET A 663 23.20 8.08 -10.93
C MET A 663 23.95 7.59 -9.67
N LEU A 664 23.57 6.45 -9.09
CA LEU A 664 24.30 5.88 -7.95
C LEU A 664 25.74 5.49 -8.33
N TYR A 665 25.95 5.03 -9.57
CA TYR A 665 27.29 4.77 -10.10
C TYR A 665 28.07 6.07 -10.42
N ASP A 666 27.39 7.16 -10.85
CA ASP A 666 28.02 8.49 -10.95
C ASP A 666 28.57 8.93 -9.57
N VAL A 667 27.76 8.81 -8.52
CA VAL A 667 28.15 9.13 -7.14
C VAL A 667 29.34 8.28 -6.69
N ALA A 668 29.32 6.98 -6.99
CA ALA A 668 30.42 6.06 -6.68
C ALA A 668 31.73 6.44 -7.39
N GLU A 669 31.67 6.78 -8.68
CA GLU A 669 32.85 7.17 -9.47
C GLU A 669 33.39 8.55 -9.05
N PHE A 670 32.50 9.50 -8.75
CA PHE A 670 32.85 10.80 -8.20
C PHE A 670 33.64 10.67 -6.88
N ILE A 671 33.18 9.82 -5.96
CA ILE A 671 33.87 9.52 -4.70
C ILE A 671 35.24 8.90 -4.97
N LYS A 672 35.34 7.86 -5.81
CA LYS A 672 36.62 7.17 -6.11
C LYS A 672 37.66 8.13 -6.68
N GLN A 673 37.30 8.91 -7.70
CA GLN A 673 38.23 9.83 -8.34
C GLN A 673 38.59 11.02 -7.43
N THR A 674 37.68 11.46 -6.57
CA THR A 674 38.00 12.48 -5.55
C THR A 674 38.96 11.92 -4.51
N ASN A 675 38.79 10.68 -4.06
CA ASN A 675 39.72 9.99 -3.17
C ASN A 675 41.13 9.85 -3.80
N ILE A 676 41.21 9.50 -5.09
CA ILE A 676 42.48 9.48 -5.85
C ILE A 676 43.15 10.86 -5.85
N LYS A 677 42.40 11.94 -6.14
CA LYS A 677 42.92 13.32 -6.11
C LYS A 677 43.39 13.76 -4.72
N LEU A 678 42.77 13.24 -3.65
CA LEU A 678 43.11 13.55 -2.25
C LEU A 678 44.24 12.66 -1.69
N GLY A 679 44.72 11.66 -2.45
CA GLY A 679 45.82 10.78 -2.02
C GLY A 679 45.47 9.82 -0.88
N GLY A 680 44.19 9.51 -0.65
CA GLY A 680 43.75 8.66 0.46
C GLY A 680 42.29 8.24 0.36
N ASN A 681 41.77 7.54 1.39
CA ASN A 681 40.38 7.10 1.44
C ASN A 681 39.61 7.78 2.61
N PRO A 682 39.28 9.09 2.50
CA PRO A 682 38.56 9.83 3.53
C PRO A 682 37.12 9.30 3.74
N MET A 683 36.56 9.56 4.92
CA MET A 683 35.19 9.17 5.26
C MET A 683 34.16 9.99 4.50
N TRP A 684 33.23 9.34 3.80
CA TRP A 684 32.07 9.98 3.16
C TRP A 684 30.76 9.71 3.92
N ILE A 685 29.91 10.74 4.05
CA ILE A 685 28.50 10.63 4.48
C ILE A 685 27.64 11.29 3.40
N THR A 686 26.57 10.62 2.98
CA THR A 686 25.64 11.15 1.96
C THR A 686 24.39 11.77 2.57
N PHE A 687 23.84 12.77 1.87
CA PHE A 687 22.66 13.52 2.26
C PHE A 687 21.75 13.74 1.05
N GLY A 688 20.44 13.72 1.28
CA GLY A 688 19.45 14.12 0.28
C GLY A 688 18.05 14.26 0.88
N GLY A 689 17.17 14.94 0.14
CA GLY A 689 15.73 15.06 0.41
C GLY A 689 14.91 14.54 -0.78
N SER A 690 13.65 14.14 -0.58
CA SER A 690 12.80 13.57 -1.64
C SER A 690 13.47 12.35 -2.28
N TYR A 691 13.37 12.19 -3.60
CA TYR A 691 14.10 11.22 -4.42
C TYR A 691 15.62 11.24 -4.17
N SER A 692 16.27 12.40 -4.02
CA SER A 692 17.70 12.43 -3.64
C SER A 692 17.98 11.85 -2.24
N GLY A 693 17.00 11.90 -1.35
CA GLY A 693 17.01 11.21 -0.06
C GLY A 693 16.98 9.69 -0.25
N ALA A 694 16.18 9.18 -1.19
CA ALA A 694 16.20 7.76 -1.55
C ALA A 694 17.54 7.36 -2.17
N LEU A 695 18.10 8.15 -3.10
CA LEU A 695 19.45 7.94 -3.64
C LEU A 695 20.53 7.89 -2.54
N SER A 696 20.47 8.79 -1.54
CA SER A 696 21.38 8.79 -0.38
C SER A 696 21.33 7.46 0.38
N LEU A 697 20.14 6.94 0.62
CA LEU A 697 19.92 5.67 1.31
C LEU A 697 20.36 4.45 0.46
N TRP A 698 20.05 4.44 -0.83
CA TRP A 698 20.48 3.37 -1.75
C TRP A 698 21.99 3.39 -2.02
N MET A 699 22.63 4.57 -1.99
CA MET A 699 24.08 4.70 -2.08
C MET A 699 24.76 4.01 -0.88
N ARG A 700 24.21 4.16 0.33
CA ARG A 700 24.72 3.46 1.52
C ARG A 700 24.40 1.96 1.54
N GLU A 701 23.31 1.54 0.90
CA GLU A 701 22.94 0.13 0.73
C GLU A 701 23.84 -0.59 -0.28
N LEU A 702 24.04 -0.01 -1.48
CA LEU A 702 24.79 -0.64 -2.58
C LEU A 702 26.30 -0.42 -2.51
N PHE A 703 26.77 0.70 -1.92
CA PHE A 703 28.19 1.04 -1.83
C PHE A 703 28.65 1.29 -0.38
N PRO A 704 28.46 0.33 0.55
CA PRO A 704 28.78 0.49 1.96
C PRO A 704 30.29 0.64 2.25
N ASP A 705 31.15 0.31 1.27
CA ASP A 705 32.60 0.49 1.35
C ASP A 705 33.06 1.92 0.99
N LEU A 706 32.23 2.68 0.25
CA LEU A 706 32.51 4.06 -0.15
C LEU A 706 31.86 5.07 0.79
N VAL A 707 30.61 4.84 1.17
CA VAL A 707 29.79 5.77 1.96
C VAL A 707 29.52 5.17 3.34
N ARG A 708 29.99 5.81 4.42
CA ARG A 708 30.00 5.23 5.77
C ARG A 708 28.64 5.29 6.49
N GLY A 709 27.80 6.24 6.09
CA GLY A 709 26.41 6.42 6.54
C GLY A 709 25.66 7.39 5.62
N ALA A 710 24.34 7.45 5.76
CA ALA A 710 23.49 8.30 4.93
C ALA A 710 22.34 8.95 5.72
N VAL A 711 21.92 10.13 5.26
CA VAL A 711 20.69 10.79 5.68
C VAL A 711 19.78 10.92 4.46
N GLY A 712 18.57 10.37 4.55
CA GLY A 712 17.54 10.44 3.51
C GLY A 712 16.27 11.05 4.06
N SER A 713 16.11 12.36 3.89
CA SER A 713 14.94 13.12 4.35
C SER A 713 13.76 12.94 3.41
N SER A 714 12.58 12.67 3.97
CA SER A 714 11.32 12.39 3.25
C SER A 714 11.49 11.41 2.08
N ALA A 715 12.35 10.38 2.27
CA ALA A 715 12.83 9.53 1.20
C ALA A 715 11.78 8.46 0.79
N PRO A 716 11.21 8.50 -0.43
CA PRO A 716 10.28 7.49 -0.90
C PRO A 716 11.05 6.22 -1.32
N LEU A 717 11.19 5.28 -0.39
CA LEU A 717 11.90 4.02 -0.61
C LEU A 717 11.05 2.97 -1.34
N GLN A 718 9.73 3.09 -1.29
CA GLN A 718 8.78 2.20 -1.96
C GLN A 718 8.35 2.81 -3.30
N ALA A 719 8.80 2.26 -4.42
CA ALA A 719 8.20 2.54 -5.72
C ALA A 719 6.73 2.04 -5.71
N LYS A 720 5.79 2.83 -6.24
CA LYS A 720 4.36 2.46 -6.28
C LYS A 720 3.69 3.11 -7.47
N MET A 721 3.10 2.33 -8.36
CA MET A 721 2.46 2.81 -9.58
C MET A 721 1.28 3.73 -9.29
N ASP A 722 0.26 3.18 -8.64
CA ASP A 722 -0.92 3.91 -8.15
C ASP A 722 -0.69 4.42 -6.73
N PHE A 723 -0.57 5.73 -6.55
CA PHE A 723 -0.26 6.37 -5.27
C PHE A 723 -1.40 7.27 -4.77
N TYR A 724 -2.63 6.72 -4.71
CA TYR A 724 -3.80 7.38 -4.12
C TYR A 724 -3.61 7.86 -2.67
N GLU A 725 -2.75 7.20 -1.87
CA GLU A 725 -2.54 7.59 -0.46
C GLU A 725 -1.98 9.01 -0.34
N TYR A 726 -1.33 9.52 -1.39
CA TYR A 726 -0.88 10.91 -1.46
C TYR A 726 -2.06 11.85 -1.14
N LEU A 727 -3.17 11.70 -1.85
CA LEU A 727 -4.34 12.58 -1.72
C LEU A 727 -5.10 12.34 -0.41
N GLN A 728 -5.03 11.13 0.15
CA GLN A 728 -5.55 10.84 1.49
C GLN A 728 -4.75 11.58 2.58
N VAL A 729 -3.42 11.65 2.48
CA VAL A 729 -2.59 12.42 3.42
C VAL A 729 -2.78 13.93 3.24
N VAL A 730 -2.98 14.40 2.01
CA VAL A 730 -3.39 15.79 1.72
C VAL A 730 -4.69 16.11 2.46
N GLU A 731 -5.75 15.33 2.27
CA GLU A 731 -7.01 15.52 2.99
C GLU A 731 -6.85 15.45 4.51
N ALA A 732 -6.17 14.43 5.03
CA ALA A 732 -5.98 14.25 6.46
C ALA A 732 -5.24 15.44 7.08
N SER A 733 -4.27 16.01 6.37
CA SER A 733 -3.55 17.22 6.79
C SER A 733 -4.45 18.45 6.82
N ILE A 734 -5.30 18.62 5.80
CA ILE A 734 -6.27 19.73 5.74
C ILE A 734 -7.32 19.59 6.86
N ARG A 735 -7.90 18.40 7.04
CA ARG A 735 -8.88 18.14 8.12
C ARG A 735 -8.29 18.34 9.51
N ARG A 736 -7.03 17.94 9.71
CA ARG A 736 -6.29 18.15 10.97
C ARG A 736 -6.08 19.62 11.28
N TYR A 737 -5.92 20.47 10.25
CA TYR A 737 -5.84 21.92 10.42
C TYR A 737 -7.22 22.54 10.65
N ASN A 738 -8.18 22.26 9.77
CA ASN A 738 -9.57 22.71 9.90
C ASN A 738 -10.52 21.82 9.08
N ASN A 739 -11.47 21.15 9.76
CA ASN A 739 -12.41 20.24 9.09
C ASN A 739 -13.41 20.96 8.16
N THR A 740 -13.86 22.17 8.49
CA THR A 740 -14.78 22.95 7.64
C THR A 740 -14.10 23.44 6.35
N CYS A 741 -12.80 23.73 6.40
CA CYS A 741 -11.98 23.99 5.22
C CYS A 741 -11.99 22.77 4.27
N ALA A 742 -11.72 21.57 4.78
CA ALA A 742 -11.80 20.32 4.00
C ALA A 742 -13.22 20.05 3.45
N GLU A 743 -14.27 20.30 4.25
CA GLU A 743 -15.67 20.14 3.81
C GLU A 743 -16.05 21.11 2.68
N ASN A 744 -15.55 22.35 2.69
CA ASN A 744 -15.81 23.30 1.62
C ASN A 744 -15.07 22.92 0.33
N ILE A 745 -13.84 22.41 0.42
CA ILE A 745 -13.16 21.79 -0.74
C ILE A 745 -13.99 20.61 -1.27
N GLY A 746 -14.46 19.73 -0.39
CA GLY A 746 -15.31 18.59 -0.77
C GLY A 746 -16.61 18.98 -1.48
N LYS A 747 -17.27 20.05 -1.02
CA LYS A 747 -18.46 20.61 -1.70
C LYS A 747 -18.11 21.15 -3.09
N ALA A 748 -17.03 21.93 -3.19
CA ALA A 748 -16.59 22.53 -4.45
C ALA A 748 -16.22 21.47 -5.49
N PHE A 749 -15.42 20.47 -5.13
CA PHE A 749 -15.08 19.38 -6.05
C PHE A 749 -16.32 18.57 -6.46
N LYS A 750 -17.25 18.30 -5.53
CA LYS A 750 -18.53 17.67 -5.88
C LYS A 750 -19.34 18.51 -6.88
N GLU A 751 -19.41 19.83 -6.70
CA GLU A 751 -20.07 20.74 -7.63
C GLU A 751 -19.37 20.74 -9.01
N MET A 752 -18.04 20.73 -9.06
CA MET A 752 -17.27 20.58 -10.30
C MET A 752 -17.58 19.28 -11.03
N HIS A 753 -17.70 18.16 -10.29
CA HIS A 753 -18.13 16.85 -10.82
C HIS A 753 -19.54 16.90 -11.42
N GLU A 754 -20.47 17.64 -10.83
CA GLU A 754 -21.83 17.79 -11.35
C GLU A 754 -21.85 18.71 -12.59
N LEU A 755 -21.08 19.81 -12.57
CA LEU A 755 -21.02 20.79 -13.66
C LEU A 755 -20.38 20.23 -14.95
N VAL A 756 -19.33 19.41 -14.85
CA VAL A 756 -18.61 18.90 -16.05
C VAL A 756 -19.48 17.99 -16.95
N LEU A 757 -20.56 17.44 -16.40
CA LEU A 757 -21.51 16.53 -17.07
C LEU A 757 -22.48 17.22 -18.06
N THR A 758 -22.41 18.55 -18.20
CA THR A 758 -23.27 19.33 -19.11
C THR A 758 -22.47 20.38 -19.89
N PRO A 759 -22.85 20.74 -21.13
CA PRO A 759 -22.20 21.82 -21.87
C PRO A 759 -22.20 23.15 -21.11
N GLU A 760 -23.35 23.52 -20.53
CA GLU A 760 -23.54 24.75 -19.78
C GLU A 760 -22.68 24.77 -18.49
N GLY A 761 -22.60 23.65 -17.78
CA GLY A 761 -21.76 23.52 -16.60
C GLY A 761 -20.26 23.50 -16.93
N ARG A 762 -19.85 22.93 -18.07
CA ARG A 762 -18.47 23.07 -18.57
C ARG A 762 -18.14 24.51 -18.93
N LYS A 763 -19.07 25.26 -19.53
CA LYS A 763 -18.90 26.70 -19.74
C LYS A 763 -18.79 27.46 -18.42
N ASN A 764 -19.63 27.13 -17.42
CA ASN A 764 -19.54 27.72 -16.10
C ASN A 764 -18.17 27.47 -15.44
N LEU A 765 -17.62 26.26 -15.54
CA LEU A 765 -16.26 25.95 -15.10
C LEU A 765 -15.21 26.74 -15.90
N SER A 766 -15.40 26.88 -17.21
CA SER A 766 -14.53 27.67 -18.09
C SER A 766 -14.46 29.13 -17.68
N ASP A 767 -15.62 29.75 -17.41
CA ASP A 767 -15.74 31.13 -16.96
C ASP A 767 -15.17 31.30 -15.54
N THR A 768 -15.42 30.33 -14.64
CA THR A 768 -15.03 30.39 -13.22
C THR A 768 -13.52 30.24 -13.00
N PHE A 769 -12.87 29.34 -13.75
CA PHE A 769 -11.42 29.09 -13.64
C PHE A 769 -10.59 29.84 -14.70
N THR A 770 -11.24 30.61 -15.58
CA THR A 770 -10.61 31.27 -16.75
C THR A 770 -9.79 30.26 -17.55
N LEU A 771 -10.44 29.21 -18.04
CA LEU A 771 -9.78 28.09 -18.72
C LEU A 771 -9.21 28.47 -20.09
N GLN A 772 -8.04 27.94 -20.42
CA GLN A 772 -7.43 28.01 -21.74
C GLN A 772 -6.95 26.62 -22.20
N PRO A 773 -7.56 26.05 -23.26
CA PRO A 773 -8.65 26.59 -24.08
C PRO A 773 -10.02 26.61 -23.37
N GLU A 774 -10.86 27.56 -23.77
CA GLU A 774 -12.23 27.69 -23.25
C GLU A 774 -13.08 26.44 -23.55
N TRP A 775 -13.81 25.96 -22.55
CA TRP A 775 -14.82 24.92 -22.71
C TRP A 775 -16.17 25.54 -23.03
N ASN A 776 -16.57 25.51 -24.30
CA ASN A 776 -17.84 26.02 -24.78
C ASN A 776 -18.76 24.88 -25.29
N ASN A 777 -19.98 25.21 -25.71
CA ASN A 777 -20.98 24.24 -26.15
C ASN A 777 -20.59 23.47 -27.44
N THR A 778 -19.52 23.84 -28.15
CA THR A 778 -18.98 23.12 -29.31
C THR A 778 -17.63 22.43 -29.03
N SER A 779 -17.05 22.60 -27.83
CA SER A 779 -15.81 21.94 -27.43
C SER A 779 -15.99 20.42 -27.31
N LYS A 780 -15.32 19.67 -28.20
CA LYS A 780 -15.21 18.21 -28.11
C LYS A 780 -14.13 17.86 -27.09
N LEU A 781 -14.57 17.48 -25.90
CA LEU A 781 -13.69 17.08 -24.80
C LEU A 781 -13.71 15.57 -24.66
N ASP A 782 -12.53 14.97 -24.57
CA ASP A 782 -12.38 13.59 -24.16
C ASP A 782 -12.23 13.49 -22.64
N ASP A 783 -12.42 12.28 -22.11
CA ASP A 783 -12.34 12.02 -20.67
C ASP A 783 -10.94 12.39 -20.13
N THR A 784 -9.88 12.17 -20.91
CA THR A 784 -8.50 12.49 -20.53
C THR A 784 -8.27 14.00 -20.31
N SER A 785 -8.84 14.87 -21.14
CA SER A 785 -8.77 16.33 -20.95
C SER A 785 -9.51 16.79 -19.69
N VAL A 786 -10.63 16.15 -19.36
CA VAL A 786 -11.37 16.40 -18.11
C VAL A 786 -10.57 15.91 -16.89
N GLN A 787 -10.05 14.69 -16.94
CA GLN A 787 -9.21 14.09 -15.89
C GLN A 787 -7.96 14.94 -15.62
N TYR A 788 -7.35 15.49 -16.67
CA TYR A 788 -6.19 16.37 -16.59
C TYR A 788 -6.53 17.71 -15.94
N PHE A 789 -7.66 18.35 -16.31
CA PHE A 789 -8.14 19.56 -15.64
C PHE A 789 -8.27 19.36 -14.11
N PHE A 790 -8.94 18.30 -13.67
CA PHE A 790 -9.06 18.02 -12.23
C PHE A 790 -7.70 17.81 -11.56
N SER A 791 -6.75 17.14 -12.23
CA SER A 791 -5.39 16.97 -11.73
C SER A 791 -4.66 18.30 -11.52
N LYS A 792 -4.85 19.27 -12.42
CA LYS A 792 -4.28 20.63 -12.32
C LYS A 792 -4.89 21.41 -11.14
N ILE A 793 -6.18 21.23 -10.85
CA ILE A 793 -6.85 21.90 -9.71
C ILE A 793 -6.46 21.26 -8.37
N PHE A 794 -6.53 19.92 -8.21
CA PHE A 794 -6.11 19.32 -6.94
C PHE A 794 -4.59 19.43 -6.69
N GLY A 795 -3.78 19.55 -7.75
CA GLY A 795 -2.33 19.80 -7.65
C GLY A 795 -1.96 21.04 -6.84
N GLN A 796 -2.82 22.08 -6.83
CA GLN A 796 -2.63 23.28 -6.02
C GLN A 796 -2.68 22.95 -4.51
N PHE A 797 -3.63 22.09 -4.11
CA PHE A 797 -3.78 21.61 -2.73
C PHE A 797 -2.65 20.65 -2.35
N GLN A 798 -2.21 19.78 -3.27
CA GLN A 798 -1.04 18.93 -3.08
C GLN A 798 0.20 19.76 -2.72
N SER A 799 0.46 20.85 -3.45
CA SER A 799 1.64 21.68 -3.20
C SER A 799 1.55 22.49 -1.91
N ALA A 800 0.39 23.04 -1.56
CA ALA A 800 0.20 23.80 -0.33
C ALA A 800 0.34 22.93 0.94
N VAL A 801 -0.07 21.65 0.89
CA VAL A 801 0.22 20.69 1.97
C VAL A 801 1.69 20.29 1.97
N LEU A 802 2.26 19.92 0.82
CA LEU A 802 3.65 19.46 0.67
C LEU A 802 4.67 20.48 1.20
N ASN A 803 4.44 21.77 0.95
CA ASN A 803 5.33 22.86 1.34
C ASN A 803 4.92 23.58 2.64
N ASN A 804 3.91 23.07 3.36
CA ASN A 804 3.30 23.77 4.50
C ASN A 804 4.31 24.15 5.59
N GLY A 805 4.56 25.45 5.76
CA GLY A 805 5.42 26.02 6.80
C GLY A 805 6.92 25.72 6.62
N VAL A 806 7.34 25.18 5.46
CA VAL A 806 8.74 24.83 5.19
C VAL A 806 9.61 26.10 5.18
N ASN A 807 10.82 26.02 5.73
CA ASN A 807 11.71 27.19 5.83
C ASN A 807 12.52 27.47 4.55
N ASN A 808 11.78 27.66 3.45
CA ASN A 808 12.33 27.92 2.12
C ASN A 808 11.54 29.03 1.40
N GLY A 809 12.22 30.12 1.02
CA GLY A 809 11.64 31.18 0.20
C GLY A 809 10.30 31.73 0.74
N ALA A 810 9.33 31.91 -0.15
CA ALA A 810 8.01 32.47 0.17
C ALA A 810 7.05 31.48 0.87
N TYR A 811 7.30 30.16 0.81
CA TYR A 811 6.60 29.16 1.64
C TYR A 811 6.90 29.34 3.14
N SER A 812 7.89 30.19 3.49
CA SER A 812 8.18 30.50 4.87
C SER A 812 7.06 31.25 5.60
N THR A 813 6.28 32.06 4.89
CA THR A 813 5.28 32.98 5.46
C THR A 813 3.95 33.00 4.69
N GLY A 814 3.70 32.02 3.82
CA GLY A 814 2.48 31.95 3.02
C GLY A 814 2.39 30.69 2.17
N TYR A 815 1.34 30.60 1.33
CA TYR A 815 1.10 29.50 0.38
C TYR A 815 1.01 28.10 1.01
N GLY A 816 0.73 28.01 2.31
CA GLY A 816 0.50 26.76 3.04
C GLY A 816 -0.97 26.46 3.28
N ILE A 817 -1.23 25.51 4.18
CA ILE A 817 -2.60 25.12 4.59
C ILE A 817 -3.35 26.29 5.23
N SER A 818 -2.63 27.19 5.90
CA SER A 818 -3.20 28.41 6.50
C SER A 818 -3.85 29.32 5.46
N GLU A 819 -3.12 29.71 4.41
CA GLU A 819 -3.59 30.67 3.40
C GLU A 819 -4.71 30.04 2.55
N MET A 820 -4.53 28.78 2.19
CA MET A 820 -5.56 27.96 1.55
C MET A 820 -6.85 27.92 2.37
N CYS A 821 -6.79 27.60 3.66
CA CYS A 821 -7.99 27.54 4.50
C CYS A 821 -8.58 28.93 4.81
N ASN A 822 -7.79 30.01 4.84
CA ASN A 822 -8.32 31.37 4.92
C ASN A 822 -9.21 31.71 3.71
N LEU A 823 -8.89 31.19 2.52
CA LEU A 823 -9.74 31.29 1.33
C LEU A 823 -10.95 30.35 1.41
N MET A 824 -10.75 29.07 1.73
CA MET A 824 -11.86 28.08 1.80
C MET A 824 -12.92 28.40 2.87
N LEU A 825 -12.56 29.15 3.92
CA LEU A 825 -13.47 29.57 4.99
C LEU A 825 -14.17 30.91 4.72
N ASN A 826 -13.96 31.54 3.56
CA ASN A 826 -14.60 32.79 3.18
C ASN A 826 -16.09 32.56 2.81
N SER A 827 -16.98 32.69 3.80
CA SER A 827 -18.42 32.54 3.64
C SER A 827 -19.14 33.62 2.82
N LYS A 828 -18.41 34.58 2.24
CA LYS A 828 -18.96 35.59 1.31
C LYS A 828 -18.97 35.11 -0.15
N LYS A 829 -18.37 33.96 -0.43
CA LYS A 829 -18.24 33.33 -1.75
C LYS A 829 -18.67 31.88 -1.64
N GLU A 830 -19.24 31.35 -2.72
CA GLU A 830 -19.56 29.93 -2.80
C GLU A 830 -18.28 29.07 -2.81
N PRO A 831 -18.33 27.81 -2.35
CA PRO A 831 -17.15 26.95 -2.25
C PRO A 831 -16.39 26.81 -3.57
N LEU A 832 -17.10 26.69 -4.71
CA LEU A 832 -16.51 26.62 -6.04
C LEU A 832 -15.63 27.84 -6.35
N GLN A 833 -16.12 29.05 -6.07
CA GLN A 833 -15.37 30.28 -6.28
C GLN A 833 -14.16 30.38 -5.35
N ASN A 834 -14.25 29.90 -4.11
CA ASN A 834 -13.08 29.86 -3.21
C ASN A 834 -11.97 28.94 -3.74
N VAL A 835 -12.31 27.83 -4.41
CA VAL A 835 -11.34 26.95 -5.09
C VAL A 835 -10.70 27.65 -6.30
N ALA A 836 -11.48 28.39 -7.09
CA ALA A 836 -10.96 29.18 -8.21
C ALA A 836 -10.01 30.31 -7.74
N ASP A 837 -10.40 31.06 -6.69
CA ASP A 837 -9.55 32.08 -6.04
C ASP A 837 -8.20 31.49 -5.57
N PHE A 838 -8.23 30.28 -5.00
CA PHE A 838 -7.02 29.60 -4.53
C PHE A 838 -6.14 29.11 -5.68
N ASN A 839 -6.73 28.64 -6.77
CA ASN A 839 -6.01 28.31 -8.00
C ASN A 839 -5.33 29.56 -8.61
N GLU A 840 -6.03 30.69 -8.71
CA GLU A 840 -5.44 31.98 -9.12
C GLU A 840 -4.27 32.40 -8.20
N TYR A 841 -4.44 32.27 -6.88
CA TYR A 841 -3.42 32.60 -5.88
C TYR A 841 -2.14 31.76 -6.05
N MET A 842 -2.28 30.46 -6.31
CA MET A 842 -1.14 29.55 -6.53
C MET A 842 -0.49 29.74 -7.90
N ILE A 843 -1.25 29.98 -8.97
CA ILE A 843 -0.68 30.26 -10.31
C ILE A 843 0.09 31.59 -10.32
N THR A 844 -0.44 32.63 -9.67
CA THR A 844 0.24 33.92 -9.48
C THR A 844 1.59 33.73 -8.76
N PHE A 845 1.63 32.81 -7.80
CA PHE A 845 2.86 32.46 -7.08
C PHE A 845 3.89 31.76 -7.96
N TYR A 846 3.52 30.74 -8.74
CA TYR A 846 4.47 29.99 -9.57
C TYR A 846 5.02 30.80 -10.74
N THR A 847 4.19 31.64 -11.37
CA THR A 847 4.59 32.46 -12.51
C THR A 847 5.34 33.73 -12.10
N GLY A 848 5.11 34.23 -10.87
CA GLY A 848 5.57 35.54 -10.43
C GLY A 848 4.90 36.71 -11.17
N THR A 849 3.86 36.44 -11.95
CA THR A 849 3.08 37.40 -12.73
C THR A 849 1.62 37.39 -12.30
N ASN A 850 0.87 38.44 -12.63
CA ASN A 850 -0.57 38.43 -12.43
C ASN A 850 -1.19 37.23 -13.18
N PHE A 851 -2.19 36.58 -12.56
CA PHE A 851 -2.99 35.55 -13.19
C PHE A 851 -3.61 36.04 -14.52
N THR A 852 -3.65 35.15 -15.51
CA THR A 852 -4.23 35.43 -16.83
C THR A 852 -5.24 34.35 -17.23
N HIS A 853 -4.90 33.08 -17.03
CA HIS A 853 -5.74 31.91 -17.32
C HIS A 853 -5.25 30.68 -16.55
N THR A 854 -6.06 29.62 -16.56
CA THR A 854 -5.68 28.27 -16.11
C THR A 854 -5.52 27.36 -17.32
N GLU A 855 -4.32 26.85 -17.55
CA GLU A 855 -4.06 25.84 -18.59
C GLU A 855 -4.77 24.52 -18.30
N ASN A 856 -5.51 23.99 -19.27
CA ASN A 856 -6.26 22.75 -19.14
C ASN A 856 -6.24 21.84 -20.38
N ASP A 857 -5.44 22.15 -21.40
CA ASP A 857 -5.26 21.24 -22.56
C ASP A 857 -4.25 20.12 -22.24
N TYR A 858 -4.72 18.88 -22.35
CA TYR A 858 -3.87 17.70 -22.17
C TYR A 858 -2.87 17.52 -23.33
N ASN A 859 -3.28 17.78 -24.57
CA ASN A 859 -2.44 17.61 -25.76
C ASN A 859 -1.34 18.67 -25.81
N GLU A 860 -1.65 19.93 -25.46
CA GLU A 860 -0.64 20.98 -25.34
C GLU A 860 0.41 20.61 -24.28
N TYR A 861 -0.01 20.03 -23.15
CA TYR A 861 0.91 19.56 -22.12
C TYR A 861 1.77 18.36 -22.59
N VAL A 862 1.19 17.42 -23.34
CA VAL A 862 1.93 16.31 -23.98
C VAL A 862 2.96 16.83 -24.99
N GLU A 863 2.61 17.81 -25.82
CA GLU A 863 3.55 18.41 -26.78
C GLU A 863 4.62 19.28 -26.09
N TYR A 864 4.26 20.01 -25.03
CA TYR A 864 5.22 20.68 -24.14
C TYR A 864 6.21 19.70 -23.54
N LEU A 865 5.72 18.56 -23.02
CA LEU A 865 6.59 17.52 -22.48
C LEU A 865 7.48 16.90 -23.54
N LYS A 866 7.00 16.67 -24.78
CA LYS A 866 7.81 16.23 -25.93
C LYS A 866 8.87 17.27 -26.35
N SER A 867 8.62 18.56 -26.12
CA SER A 867 9.50 19.63 -26.57
C SER A 867 10.90 19.54 -25.95
N PRO A 868 11.97 19.60 -26.77
CA PRO A 868 13.34 19.58 -26.24
C PRO A 868 13.75 20.85 -25.47
N SER A 869 13.05 21.97 -25.66
CA SER A 869 13.73 23.28 -25.79
C SER A 869 13.74 24.20 -24.58
N ASP A 870 13.02 23.91 -23.49
CA ASP A 870 12.91 24.85 -22.36
C ASP A 870 13.63 24.37 -21.08
N THR A 871 14.25 25.31 -20.37
CA THR A 871 15.08 25.03 -19.18
C THR A 871 14.26 24.64 -17.95
N ALA A 872 13.00 25.08 -17.87
CA ALA A 872 12.05 24.64 -16.84
C ALA A 872 11.46 23.26 -17.18
N GLY A 873 10.95 23.09 -18.41
CA GLY A 873 10.26 21.86 -18.85
C GLY A 873 11.15 20.62 -18.93
N GLN A 874 12.45 20.78 -19.16
CA GLN A 874 13.41 19.67 -19.15
C GLN A 874 13.36 18.87 -17.84
N SER A 875 13.33 19.51 -16.68
CA SER A 875 13.30 18.80 -15.39
C SER A 875 12.00 17.99 -15.24
N THR A 876 10.87 18.54 -15.66
CA THR A 876 9.56 17.85 -15.66
C THR A 876 9.56 16.65 -16.61
N ARG A 877 10.09 16.79 -17.84
CA ARG A 877 10.24 15.68 -18.79
C ARG A 877 11.11 14.56 -18.22
N TYR A 878 12.26 14.90 -17.65
CA TYR A 878 13.20 13.92 -17.08
C TYR A 878 12.60 13.22 -15.86
N TRP A 879 11.91 13.95 -14.98
CA TRP A 879 11.22 13.33 -13.85
C TRP A 879 10.10 12.40 -14.31
N MET A 880 9.30 12.82 -15.29
CA MET A 880 8.25 11.99 -15.87
C MET A 880 8.82 10.73 -16.55
N TRP A 881 9.99 10.81 -17.19
CA TRP A 881 10.67 9.62 -17.68
C TRP A 881 10.96 8.63 -16.56
N GLN A 882 11.49 9.09 -15.41
CA GLN A 882 11.78 8.21 -14.26
C GLN A 882 10.51 7.65 -13.59
N THR A 883 9.40 8.40 -13.54
CA THR A 883 8.11 7.84 -13.07
C THR A 883 7.58 6.78 -14.03
N CYS A 884 7.67 7.00 -15.35
CA CYS A 884 7.28 6.06 -16.40
C CYS A 884 8.26 4.88 -16.64
N THR A 885 9.44 4.83 -15.99
CA THR A 885 10.46 3.79 -16.24
C THR A 885 11.12 3.18 -15.00
N GLU A 886 10.92 3.74 -13.80
CA GLU A 886 11.45 3.18 -12.55
C GLU A 886 10.40 3.18 -11.43
N PHE A 887 9.68 4.29 -11.21
CA PHE A 887 9.08 4.54 -9.90
C PHE A 887 7.56 4.46 -9.78
N GLY A 888 6.82 4.77 -10.85
CA GLY A 888 5.42 5.15 -10.70
C GLY A 888 5.32 6.51 -9.99
N TYR A 889 4.55 6.58 -8.91
CA TYR A 889 4.19 7.79 -8.14
C TYR A 889 3.06 8.63 -8.74
N PHE A 890 2.16 8.01 -9.50
CA PHE A 890 0.99 8.69 -10.02
C PHE A 890 -0.03 8.91 -8.91
N SER A 891 -0.29 10.17 -8.57
CA SER A 891 -1.27 10.58 -7.54
C SER A 891 -2.70 10.44 -8.09
N SER A 892 -3.16 9.19 -8.24
CA SER A 892 -4.52 8.90 -8.70
C SER A 892 -5.56 9.29 -7.64
N THR A 893 -6.82 9.28 -8.09
CA THR A 893 -8.01 9.34 -7.25
C THR A 893 -8.80 8.02 -7.28
N ASP A 894 -8.17 6.90 -7.64
CA ASP A 894 -8.84 5.61 -7.84
C ASP A 894 -9.38 4.97 -6.56
N LEU A 895 -9.08 5.51 -5.38
CA LEU A 895 -9.81 5.13 -4.18
C LEU A 895 -11.15 5.85 -4.00
N GLY A 896 -11.44 6.94 -4.73
CA GLY A 896 -12.72 7.67 -4.76
C GLY A 896 -13.22 8.27 -3.44
N ASP A 897 -12.48 8.10 -2.35
CA ASP A 897 -12.98 8.27 -0.98
C ASP A 897 -12.65 9.62 -0.33
N GLY A 898 -11.96 10.50 -1.06
CA GLY A 898 -11.50 11.77 -0.54
C GLY A 898 -12.32 12.99 -0.96
N ILE A 899 -11.98 14.16 -0.39
CA ILE A 899 -12.57 15.48 -0.72
C ILE A 899 -12.42 15.89 -2.19
N PHE A 900 -11.62 15.18 -2.99
CA PHE A 900 -11.45 15.42 -4.42
C PHE A 900 -12.35 14.53 -5.30
N GLY A 901 -12.99 13.50 -4.73
CA GLY A 901 -13.74 12.46 -5.48
C GLY A 901 -12.82 11.50 -6.25
N SER A 902 -13.30 10.97 -7.38
CA SER A 902 -12.57 10.10 -8.32
C SER A 902 -12.35 10.68 -9.75
N PRO A 903 -12.00 11.97 -9.95
CA PRO A 903 -11.95 12.58 -11.28
C PRO A 903 -10.76 12.17 -12.15
N THR A 904 -9.69 11.65 -11.54
CA THR A 904 -8.38 11.45 -12.19
C THR A 904 -7.88 10.04 -11.87
N PRO A 905 -8.18 9.05 -12.73
CA PRO A 905 -7.69 7.67 -12.60
C PRO A 905 -6.23 7.52 -13.03
N LEU A 906 -5.61 6.40 -12.63
CA LEU A 906 -4.27 5.96 -12.97
C LEU A 906 -4.02 5.92 -14.48
N ASN A 907 -5.02 5.47 -15.25
CA ASN A 907 -4.89 5.28 -16.69
C ASN A 907 -4.68 6.60 -17.46
N MET A 908 -5.06 7.75 -16.90
CA MET A 908 -4.70 9.07 -17.43
C MET A 908 -3.18 9.26 -17.44
N TYR A 909 -2.50 8.85 -16.37
CA TYR A 909 -1.06 9.00 -16.23
C TYR A 909 -0.27 7.99 -17.07
N THR A 910 -0.73 6.72 -17.15
CA THR A 910 -0.07 5.72 -18.01
C THR A 910 -0.25 6.06 -19.49
N LYS A 911 -1.43 6.53 -19.88
CA LYS A 911 -1.67 7.10 -21.21
C LYS A 911 -0.75 8.28 -21.50
N MET A 912 -0.49 9.15 -20.53
CA MET A 912 0.48 10.25 -20.69
C MET A 912 1.90 9.74 -20.92
N CYS A 913 2.33 8.66 -20.25
CA CYS A 913 3.60 7.99 -20.53
C CYS A 913 3.67 7.47 -21.99
N GLU A 914 2.63 6.77 -22.45
CA GLU A 914 2.53 6.27 -23.83
C GLU A 914 2.58 7.42 -24.86
N ASP A 915 1.80 8.48 -24.63
CA ASP A 915 1.67 9.62 -25.56
C ASP A 915 2.94 10.49 -25.63
N VAL A 916 3.70 10.61 -24.54
CA VAL A 916 4.91 11.47 -24.43
C VAL A 916 6.21 10.76 -24.83
N PHE A 917 6.33 9.46 -24.55
CA PHE A 917 7.59 8.73 -24.72
C PHE A 917 7.54 7.62 -25.78
N GLY A 918 6.40 6.97 -25.98
CA GLY A 918 6.23 5.91 -26.97
C GLY A 918 5.34 4.76 -26.48
N LYS A 919 4.87 3.95 -27.43
CA LYS A 919 3.91 2.84 -27.18
C LYS A 919 4.48 1.68 -26.35
N GLU A 920 5.78 1.71 -26.06
CA GLU A 920 6.44 0.79 -25.14
C GLU A 920 6.18 1.11 -23.65
N HIS A 921 5.73 2.32 -23.32
CA HIS A 921 5.46 2.74 -21.93
C HIS A 921 4.03 2.40 -21.46
N THR A 922 3.58 1.18 -21.74
CA THR A 922 2.24 0.71 -21.36
C THR A 922 2.10 0.50 -19.85
N THR A 923 0.86 0.42 -19.35
CA THR A 923 0.53 0.09 -17.96
C THR A 923 1.31 -1.13 -17.44
N ASP A 924 1.30 -2.26 -18.17
CA ASP A 924 2.09 -3.48 -17.84
C ASP A 924 3.59 -3.20 -17.67
N ASN A 925 4.18 -2.46 -18.60
CA ASN A 925 5.62 -2.23 -18.59
C ASN A 925 6.00 -1.30 -17.42
N ILE A 926 5.19 -0.29 -17.12
CA ILE A 926 5.38 0.56 -15.95
C ILE A 926 5.24 -0.24 -14.65
N GLU A 927 4.22 -1.09 -14.51
CA GLU A 927 4.05 -1.94 -13.32
C GLU A 927 5.24 -2.89 -13.13
N LYS A 928 5.70 -3.52 -14.22
CA LYS A 928 6.90 -4.34 -14.22
C LYS A 928 8.13 -3.56 -13.78
N LYS A 929 8.33 -2.33 -14.26
CA LYS A 929 9.45 -1.46 -13.87
C LYS A 929 9.39 -1.07 -12.39
N VAL A 930 8.20 -0.73 -11.89
CA VAL A 930 7.96 -0.48 -10.45
C VAL A 930 8.31 -1.71 -9.60
N ALA A 931 7.96 -2.91 -10.06
CA ALA A 931 8.33 -4.16 -9.40
C ALA A 931 9.85 -4.44 -9.46
N GLU A 932 10.50 -4.18 -10.60
CA GLU A 932 11.96 -4.29 -10.76
C GLU A 932 12.71 -3.33 -9.81
N THR A 933 12.29 -2.07 -9.69
CA THR A 933 12.86 -1.07 -8.77
C THR A 933 12.70 -1.47 -7.31
N ASN A 934 11.51 -1.92 -6.89
CA ASN A 934 11.29 -2.42 -5.53
C ASN A 934 12.08 -3.69 -5.21
N ARG A 935 12.34 -4.52 -6.23
CA ARG A 935 13.19 -5.71 -6.12
C ARG A 935 14.67 -5.34 -6.00
N LEU A 936 15.11 -4.29 -6.70
CA LEU A 936 16.49 -3.79 -6.66
C LEU A 936 16.83 -3.14 -5.32
N TYR A 937 15.91 -2.31 -4.77
CA TYR A 937 16.13 -1.50 -3.57
C TYR A 937 15.36 -1.98 -2.33
N GLY A 938 14.73 -3.15 -2.37
CA GLY A 938 13.99 -3.77 -1.26
C GLY A 938 12.64 -3.13 -0.88
N GLY A 939 12.36 -1.90 -1.31
CA GLY A 939 11.19 -1.12 -0.89
C GLY A 939 11.27 -0.67 0.58
N LYS A 940 10.33 0.16 1.04
CA LYS A 940 10.33 0.71 2.42
C LYS A 940 10.41 -0.36 3.53
N ASN A 941 9.84 -1.55 3.26
CA ASN A 941 9.76 -2.64 4.22
C ASN A 941 11.02 -3.52 4.26
N ASN A 942 11.66 -3.80 3.12
CA ASN A 942 12.82 -4.71 3.06
C ASN A 942 14.15 -4.00 2.76
N TYR A 943 14.20 -2.66 2.75
CA TYR A 943 15.45 -1.89 2.73
C TYR A 943 16.48 -2.44 3.73
N THR A 944 17.70 -2.72 3.26
CA THR A 944 18.77 -3.43 3.98
C THR A 944 19.99 -2.58 4.33
N GLY A 945 20.08 -1.34 3.83
CA GLY A 945 21.20 -0.45 4.12
C GLY A 945 21.31 -0.11 5.60
N THR A 946 22.54 -0.07 6.11
CA THR A 946 22.87 0.16 7.54
C THR A 946 23.47 1.55 7.77
N ASN A 947 23.47 2.05 9.00
CA ASN A 947 24.00 3.38 9.38
C ASN A 947 23.26 4.55 8.70
N VAL A 948 21.93 4.54 8.76
CA VAL A 948 21.10 5.56 8.11
C VAL A 948 20.11 6.23 9.05
N PHE A 949 19.83 7.50 8.78
CA PHE A 949 18.76 8.28 9.42
C PHE A 949 17.72 8.68 8.37
N ILE A 950 16.45 8.39 8.65
CA ILE A 950 15.33 8.51 7.69
C ILE A 950 14.22 9.38 8.31
N PRO A 951 14.40 10.70 8.39
CA PRO A 951 13.36 11.61 8.88
C PRO A 951 12.26 11.76 7.83
N ASN A 952 11.00 11.79 8.26
CA ASN A 952 9.83 12.06 7.40
C ASN A 952 8.89 13.04 8.12
N GLY A 953 8.23 13.94 7.40
CA GLY A 953 7.19 14.80 7.97
C GLY A 953 5.84 14.08 8.11
N SER A 954 5.06 14.36 9.16
CA SER A 954 3.72 13.76 9.29
C SER A 954 2.62 14.43 8.46
N LEU A 955 2.89 15.60 7.86
CA LEU A 955 2.00 16.27 6.91
C LEU A 955 2.44 16.02 5.46
N ASP A 956 3.63 15.46 5.27
CA ASP A 956 4.24 15.18 3.98
C ASP A 956 3.61 13.92 3.35
N PRO A 957 2.90 14.01 2.22
CA PRO A 957 2.29 12.83 1.59
C PRO A 957 3.28 11.71 1.26
N TRP A 958 4.55 12.02 0.99
CA TRP A 958 5.59 11.04 0.66
C TRP A 958 5.98 10.13 1.83
N HIS A 959 5.67 10.48 3.09
CA HIS A 959 6.02 9.65 4.25
C HIS A 959 5.41 8.24 4.18
N VAL A 960 4.31 8.06 3.44
CA VAL A 960 3.66 6.77 3.18
C VAL A 960 4.60 5.81 2.45
N LEU A 961 5.44 6.32 1.53
CA LEU A 961 6.42 5.52 0.79
C LEU A 961 7.78 5.45 1.49
N GLY A 962 7.98 6.21 2.56
CA GLY A 962 9.16 6.16 3.43
C GLY A 962 9.15 5.01 4.43
N LYS A 963 10.32 4.72 5.01
CA LYS A 963 10.45 3.77 6.13
C LYS A 963 10.19 4.50 7.44
N LEU A 964 9.14 4.12 8.16
CA LEU A 964 8.71 4.77 9.41
C LEU A 964 9.08 4.00 10.69
N ASN A 965 9.42 2.70 10.58
CA ASN A 965 9.77 1.84 11.71
C ASN A 965 10.94 0.91 11.35
N SER A 966 11.77 0.54 12.33
CA SER A 966 12.91 -0.37 12.19
C SER A 966 13.16 -1.13 13.49
N ASN A 967 13.64 -2.38 13.38
CA ASN A 967 14.18 -3.16 14.50
C ASN A 967 15.72 -3.21 14.48
N ASP A 968 16.35 -2.70 13.42
CA ASP A 968 17.81 -2.55 13.32
C ASP A 968 18.18 -1.16 13.87
N SER A 969 18.97 -1.12 14.94
CA SER A 969 19.39 0.13 15.59
C SER A 969 20.36 0.99 14.76
N SER A 970 20.90 0.44 13.66
CA SER A 970 21.67 1.20 12.68
C SER A 970 20.80 1.87 11.62
N VAL A 971 19.49 1.58 11.58
CA VAL A 971 18.50 2.15 10.65
C VAL A 971 17.47 2.90 11.47
N VAL A 972 17.52 4.24 11.44
CA VAL A 972 16.74 5.09 12.35
C VAL A 972 15.73 5.93 11.57
N PRO A 973 14.52 5.40 11.32
CA PRO A 973 13.34 6.18 10.99
C PRO A 973 12.99 7.21 12.04
N PHE A 974 12.46 8.36 11.63
CA PHE A 974 11.93 9.35 12.56
C PHE A 974 10.76 10.12 11.93
N LEU A 975 9.55 9.99 12.49
CA LEU A 975 8.38 10.72 12.02
C LEU A 975 8.24 12.06 12.79
N ILE A 976 8.50 13.16 12.09
CA ILE A 976 8.44 14.52 12.62
C ILE A 976 6.99 15.00 12.55
N ASN A 977 6.30 14.92 13.70
CA ASN A 977 4.91 15.31 13.82
C ASN A 977 4.69 16.81 13.54
N GLY A 978 3.75 17.12 12.64
CA GLY A 978 3.35 18.48 12.30
C GLY A 978 4.22 19.18 11.26
N THR A 979 5.21 18.52 10.66
CA THR A 979 6.03 19.10 9.59
C THR A 979 5.72 18.52 8.21
N ALA A 980 5.97 19.31 7.19
CA ALA A 980 5.79 18.96 5.79
C ALA A 980 7.11 18.46 5.14
N HIS A 981 7.16 18.42 3.82
CA HIS A 981 8.18 17.71 3.06
C HIS A 981 9.58 18.28 3.25
N CYS A 982 10.54 17.40 3.58
CA CYS A 982 11.93 17.75 3.83
C CYS A 982 12.16 18.90 4.84
N ALA A 983 11.21 19.19 5.74
CA ALA A 983 11.31 20.36 6.64
C ALA A 983 12.58 20.39 7.50
N ASP A 984 13.20 19.22 7.71
CA ASP A 984 14.34 18.98 8.57
C ASP A 984 15.71 19.32 7.97
N ILE A 985 15.81 19.52 6.64
CA ILE A 985 17.05 19.97 5.97
C ILE A 985 17.14 21.49 5.80
N TYR A 986 16.08 22.22 6.10
CA TYR A 986 16.03 23.69 6.03
C TYR A 986 16.49 24.35 7.35
N PRO A 987 16.82 25.66 7.35
CA PRO A 987 17.23 26.37 8.57
C PRO A 987 16.15 26.33 9.66
N ALA A 988 16.55 26.39 10.93
CA ALA A 988 15.61 26.43 12.04
C ALA A 988 14.96 27.81 12.25
N ARG A 989 13.76 27.84 12.84
CA ARG A 989 13.11 29.04 13.37
C ARG A 989 12.79 28.94 14.87
N PRO A 990 12.55 30.07 15.56
CA PRO A 990 11.97 30.07 16.90
C PRO A 990 10.57 29.42 16.96
N GLU A 991 9.81 29.48 15.87
CA GLU A 991 8.45 28.92 15.76
C GLU A 991 8.44 27.45 15.29
N ASP A 992 9.60 26.80 15.13
CA ASP A 992 9.69 25.37 14.79
C ASP A 992 9.03 24.51 15.88
N MET A 993 8.19 23.55 15.48
CA MET A 993 7.59 22.58 16.41
C MET A 993 8.66 21.78 17.17
N PRO A 994 8.46 21.41 18.46
CA PRO A 994 9.48 20.75 19.28
C PRO A 994 10.11 19.50 18.65
N GLY A 995 9.31 18.66 17.98
CA GLY A 995 9.81 17.45 17.30
C GLY A 995 10.81 17.72 16.17
N LEU A 996 10.82 18.94 15.60
CA LEU A 996 11.82 19.37 14.62
C LEU A 996 13.15 19.75 15.29
N ALA A 997 13.13 20.23 16.54
CA ALA A 997 14.34 20.38 17.36
C ALA A 997 14.88 19.01 17.79
N ASP A 998 14.01 18.09 18.22
CA ASP A 998 14.39 16.71 18.58
C ASP A 998 15.01 15.97 17.38
N ALA A 999 14.46 16.12 16.17
CA ALA A 999 15.04 15.56 14.93
C ALA A 999 16.43 16.15 14.59
N LYS A 1000 16.69 17.41 14.97
CA LYS A 1000 17.99 18.07 14.80
C LYS A 1000 18.98 17.59 15.87
N GLN A 1001 18.52 17.36 17.11
CA GLN A 1001 19.35 16.89 18.22
C GLN A 1001 19.67 15.38 18.13
N ARG A 1002 18.70 14.52 17.78
CA ARG A 1002 18.90 13.07 17.54
C ARG A 1002 19.90 12.80 16.41
N ARG A 1003 19.96 13.64 15.36
CA ARG A 1003 21.00 13.57 14.31
C ARG A 1003 22.42 13.81 14.83
N GLN A 1004 22.58 14.78 15.73
CA GLN A 1004 23.86 15.02 16.42
C GLN A 1004 24.23 13.84 17.34
N GLN A 1005 23.24 13.29 18.07
CA GLN A 1005 23.44 12.17 19.01
C GLN A 1005 23.84 10.85 18.33
N LEU A 1006 23.27 10.52 17.16
CA LEU A 1006 23.61 9.31 16.40
C LEU A 1006 25.09 9.28 15.96
N TRP A 1007 25.67 10.43 15.65
CA TRP A 1007 27.09 10.55 15.29
C TRP A 1007 27.99 10.56 16.53
N CYS A 1008 27.62 11.33 17.56
CA CYS A 1008 28.35 11.41 18.84
C CYS A 1008 28.49 10.06 19.55
N HIS A 1009 27.47 9.21 19.50
CA HIS A 1009 27.50 7.92 20.21
C HIS A 1009 28.34 6.84 19.51
N LYS A 1010 28.45 6.87 18.17
CA LYS A 1010 29.23 5.87 17.44
C LYS A 1010 30.75 6.10 17.52
N GLN A 1011 31.19 7.31 17.86
CA GLN A 1011 32.61 7.68 18.05
C GLN A 1011 33.15 7.38 19.47
N LYS A 1012 32.30 7.24 20.50
CA LYS A 1012 32.75 7.16 21.92
C LYS A 1012 32.78 5.75 22.54
N LEU A 1013 32.37 4.70 21.81
CA LEU A 1013 32.35 3.32 22.31
C LEU A 1013 33.74 2.76 22.67
N GLU A 1014 34.81 3.19 21.99
CA GLU A 1014 36.18 2.70 22.25
C GLU A 1014 36.92 3.46 23.38
N GLN A 1015 36.31 4.48 24.00
CA GLN A 1015 37.02 5.42 24.88
C GLN A 1015 36.52 5.55 26.33
N LEU A 1016 35.59 4.69 26.79
CA LEU A 1016 35.06 4.79 28.17
C LEU A 1016 36.06 4.42 29.28
N MET A 1017 37.18 3.73 28.97
CA MET A 1017 38.18 3.34 29.97
C MET A 1017 38.88 4.52 30.68
N ASN A 1018 38.89 5.71 30.07
CA ASN A 1018 39.60 6.90 30.56
C ASN A 1018 38.61 8.04 30.94
N VAL A 1019 37.37 7.69 31.29
CA VAL A 1019 36.31 8.62 31.70
C VAL A 1019 35.96 8.38 33.16
N VAL A 1020 35.91 9.46 33.93
CA VAL A 1020 35.52 9.46 35.35
C VAL A 1020 34.14 10.12 35.46
N PHE A 1021 33.16 9.41 36.00
CA PHE A 1021 31.81 9.93 36.22
C PHE A 1021 31.69 10.42 37.66
N SER A 1022 31.33 11.69 37.83
CA SER A 1022 31.09 12.34 39.14
C SER A 1022 29.64 12.77 39.29
N ASP A 1023 29.13 12.81 40.52
CA ASP A 1023 27.78 13.27 40.84
C ASP A 1023 27.58 13.62 42.33
N GLU A 1024 26.45 14.27 42.65
CA GLU A 1024 26.10 14.74 43.99
C GLU A 1024 24.74 14.27 44.49
N CYS A 1025 24.67 13.76 45.72
CA CYS A 1025 23.46 13.18 46.26
C CYS A 1025 23.27 13.44 47.77
N THR A 1026 22.02 13.67 48.18
CA THR A 1026 21.63 13.75 49.60
C THR A 1026 21.13 12.39 50.12
N PHE A 1027 21.59 12.02 51.31
CA PHE A 1027 21.08 10.89 52.09
C PHE A 1027 20.40 11.40 53.36
N GLN A 1028 19.28 10.80 53.75
CA GLN A 1028 18.42 11.29 54.83
C GLN A 1028 17.78 10.14 55.60
N ILE A 1029 17.67 10.30 56.92
CA ILE A 1029 16.92 9.40 57.81
C ILE A 1029 15.42 9.75 57.71
N ASP A 1030 14.56 8.73 57.66
CA ASP A 1030 13.12 8.78 57.34
C ASP A 1030 12.76 9.18 55.89
N PHE A 1031 12.33 8.17 55.11
CA PHE A 1031 11.70 8.35 53.79
C PHE A 1031 10.48 7.44 53.63
N ASN A 1032 9.30 7.95 54.00
CA ASN A 1032 8.00 7.33 53.73
C ASN A 1032 7.34 8.06 52.54
N SER A 1033 7.56 7.55 51.33
CA SER A 1033 7.17 8.20 50.07
C SER A 1033 5.72 7.97 49.63
N ARG A 1034 4.87 7.37 50.48
CA ARG A 1034 3.46 7.13 50.16
C ARG A 1034 2.58 8.28 50.64
N SER A 1035 2.32 9.22 49.74
CA SER A 1035 1.19 10.14 49.86
C SER A 1035 -0.12 9.36 49.67
N TYR A 1036 -1.07 9.49 50.60
CA TYR A 1036 -2.42 8.93 50.47
C TYR A 1036 -3.43 10.07 50.39
N PHE A 1037 -4.38 9.98 49.46
CA PHE A 1037 -5.53 10.88 49.40
C PHE A 1037 -6.63 10.36 50.32
N ILE A 1038 -7.00 11.15 51.34
CA ILE A 1038 -8.02 10.79 52.33
C ILE A 1038 -9.29 11.60 52.05
N GLN A 1039 -10.45 10.94 52.05
CA GLN A 1039 -11.74 11.62 51.88
C GLN A 1039 -12.03 12.53 53.08
N LYS A 1040 -12.40 13.80 52.80
CA LYS A 1040 -12.60 14.84 53.81
C LYS A 1040 -13.73 14.46 54.78
N GLY A 1041 -13.36 13.98 55.97
CA GLY A 1041 -14.30 13.52 57.01
C GLY A 1041 -13.97 12.17 57.65
N SER A 1042 -13.00 11.41 57.12
CA SER A 1042 -12.57 10.16 57.78
C SER A 1042 -11.90 10.44 59.13
N TYR A 1043 -12.43 9.84 60.20
CA TYR A 1043 -11.97 10.04 61.58
C TYR A 1043 -11.02 8.94 62.08
N PHE A 1044 -10.89 7.84 61.34
CA PHE A 1044 -10.06 6.68 61.69
C PHE A 1044 -8.91 6.50 60.70
N ASP A 1045 -7.86 7.30 60.86
CA ASP A 1045 -6.47 6.94 60.54
C ASP A 1045 -5.52 8.03 61.07
N ARG A 1046 -4.72 7.72 62.10
CA ARG A 1046 -3.73 8.67 62.62
C ARG A 1046 -2.45 8.62 61.78
N LEU A 1047 -2.08 9.77 61.20
CA LEU A 1047 -0.78 9.99 60.60
C LEU A 1047 0.34 9.71 61.62
N ARG A 1048 1.39 8.99 61.23
CA ARG A 1048 2.67 9.04 61.96
C ARG A 1048 3.27 10.44 61.75
N PRO A 1049 3.73 11.13 62.81
CA PRO A 1049 4.42 12.41 62.63
C PRO A 1049 5.75 12.18 61.90
N CYS A 1050 6.00 12.97 60.85
CA CYS A 1050 7.31 13.05 60.21
C CYS A 1050 8.18 14.06 60.97
N ALA A 1051 9.48 13.81 61.08
CA ALA A 1051 10.40 14.77 61.69
C ALA A 1051 10.40 16.10 60.90
N LYS A 1052 10.20 17.23 61.60
CA LYS A 1052 10.13 18.57 60.96
C LYS A 1052 11.45 18.96 60.29
N TYR A 1053 12.56 18.46 60.81
CA TYR A 1053 13.90 18.59 60.26
C TYR A 1053 14.54 17.19 60.29
N PRO A 1054 14.47 16.41 59.20
CA PRO A 1054 15.05 15.08 59.15
C PRO A 1054 16.57 15.17 58.96
N VAL A 1055 17.30 14.31 59.68
CA VAL A 1055 18.77 14.26 59.65
C VAL A 1055 19.25 13.90 58.24
N ASN A 1056 20.15 14.71 57.67
CA ASN A 1056 20.68 14.50 56.32
C ASN A 1056 22.17 14.82 56.17
N ILE A 1057 22.77 14.20 55.14
CA ILE A 1057 24.14 14.46 54.69
C ILE A 1057 24.15 14.65 53.18
N HIS A 1058 25.02 15.54 52.70
CA HIS A 1058 25.32 15.68 51.28
C HIS A 1058 26.60 14.92 50.95
N VAL A 1059 26.60 14.25 49.80
CA VAL A 1059 27.66 13.34 49.38
C VAL A 1059 28.06 13.66 47.94
N TRP A 1060 29.37 13.66 47.67
CA TRP A 1060 29.97 13.77 46.35
C TRP A 1060 30.88 12.59 46.11
N GLY A 1061 30.78 11.92 44.96
CA GLY A 1061 31.61 10.74 44.67
C GLY A 1061 31.73 10.41 43.20
N GLU A 1062 32.75 9.63 42.86
CA GLU A 1062 33.10 9.32 41.48
C GLU A 1062 33.37 7.84 41.25
N ILE A 1063 33.02 7.38 40.05
CA ILE A 1063 33.27 6.01 39.60
C ILE A 1063 33.89 5.98 38.20
N LEU A 1064 34.73 4.98 37.98
CA LEU A 1064 35.37 4.65 36.72
C LEU A 1064 35.36 3.12 36.54
N VAL A 1065 35.68 2.64 35.34
CA VAL A 1065 35.60 1.19 35.02
C VAL A 1065 36.45 0.32 35.96
N ARG A 1066 37.48 0.88 36.60
CA ARG A 1066 38.46 0.16 37.41
C ARG A 1066 38.42 0.41 38.93
N SER A 1067 37.67 1.40 39.43
CA SER A 1067 37.52 1.69 40.87
C SER A 1067 36.45 2.76 41.14
N ALA A 1068 36.18 3.04 42.41
CA ALA A 1068 35.57 4.29 42.87
C ALA A 1068 36.64 5.16 43.57
N THR A 1069 36.41 6.47 43.71
CA THR A 1069 37.32 7.41 44.38
C THR A 1069 36.95 7.59 45.87
N THR A 1070 37.69 8.41 46.62
CA THR A 1070 37.33 8.73 48.01
C THR A 1070 36.03 9.54 48.05
N LEU A 1071 35.06 9.05 48.81
CA LEU A 1071 33.75 9.71 48.95
C LEU A 1071 33.86 10.98 49.81
N ALA A 1072 33.41 12.13 49.31
CA ALA A 1072 33.26 13.34 50.09
C ALA A 1072 31.90 13.36 50.80
N ILE A 1073 31.90 13.50 52.12
CA ILE A 1073 30.69 13.54 52.95
C ILE A 1073 30.65 14.87 53.72
N PHE A 1074 29.53 15.58 53.61
CA PHE A 1074 29.27 16.86 54.25
C PHE A 1074 28.07 16.75 55.20
N PRO A 1075 28.22 17.11 56.49
CA PRO A 1075 27.13 17.10 57.47
C PRO A 1075 26.09 18.22 57.21
N GLU A 1076 25.02 18.21 58.01
CA GLU A 1076 23.78 18.98 57.80
C GLU A 1076 23.93 20.44 57.33
N LYS A 1077 22.99 20.87 56.47
CA LYS A 1077 22.86 22.24 55.90
C LYS A 1077 23.98 22.65 54.94
N PHE A 1078 24.62 21.69 54.30
CA PHE A 1078 25.56 21.97 53.22
C PHE A 1078 24.85 22.40 51.92
N ARG A 1079 25.18 23.60 51.41
CA ARG A 1079 24.89 24.01 50.02
C ARG A 1079 26.19 23.97 49.23
N LEU A 1080 26.20 23.21 48.13
CA LEU A 1080 27.27 23.20 47.16
C LEU A 1080 27.22 24.47 46.31
N ASP A 1081 28.31 25.20 46.27
CA ASP A 1081 28.55 26.38 45.45
C ASP A 1081 29.85 26.18 44.66
N SER A 1082 30.18 27.11 43.76
CA SER A 1082 31.35 26.99 42.89
C SER A 1082 32.68 26.86 43.65
N GLU A 1083 32.80 27.51 44.81
CA GLU A 1083 34.04 27.53 45.59
C GLU A 1083 34.28 26.18 46.26
N LYS A 1084 33.26 25.63 46.93
CA LYS A 1084 33.29 24.29 47.53
C LYS A 1084 33.43 23.19 46.48
N TYR A 1085 32.77 23.34 45.34
CA TYR A 1085 32.96 22.42 44.22
C TYR A 1085 34.42 22.42 43.73
N CYS A 1086 35.03 23.61 43.59
CA CYS A 1086 36.44 23.71 43.24
C CYS A 1086 37.39 23.20 44.34
N GLN A 1087 36.98 23.21 45.60
CA GLN A 1087 37.73 22.57 46.68
C GLN A 1087 37.70 21.04 46.52
N ILE A 1088 36.52 20.44 46.33
CA ILE A 1088 36.35 19.00 46.10
C ILE A 1088 37.21 18.52 44.92
N ILE A 1089 37.16 19.21 43.78
CA ILE A 1089 37.96 18.82 42.60
C ILE A 1089 39.47 18.91 42.86
N ARG A 1090 39.95 19.90 43.64
CA ARG A 1090 41.38 20.04 43.97
C ARG A 1090 41.86 19.05 45.03
N GLU A 1091 41.03 18.68 45.99
CA GLU A 1091 41.39 17.81 47.10
C GLU A 1091 41.18 16.31 46.80
N ILE A 1092 40.25 15.98 45.88
CA ILE A 1092 39.87 14.60 45.57
C ILE A 1092 40.19 14.23 44.12
N TYR A 1093 39.58 14.90 43.13
CA TYR A 1093 39.75 14.53 41.73
C TYR A 1093 41.17 14.73 41.20
N VAL A 1094 41.80 15.89 41.42
CA VAL A 1094 43.13 16.18 40.87
C VAL A 1094 44.21 15.22 41.40
N PRO A 1095 44.31 14.95 42.73
CA PRO A 1095 45.21 13.92 43.25
C PRO A 1095 44.91 12.53 42.70
N PHE A 1096 43.64 12.16 42.62
CA PHE A 1096 43.22 10.86 42.07
C PHE A 1096 43.58 10.71 40.58
N ASN A 1097 43.28 11.69 39.74
CA ASN A 1097 43.59 11.70 38.31
C ASN A 1097 45.10 11.62 38.06
N ASN A 1098 45.90 12.31 38.87
CA ASN A 1098 47.36 12.26 38.80
C ASN A 1098 47.91 10.88 39.20
N LEU A 1099 47.37 10.25 40.25
CA LEU A 1099 47.76 8.90 40.70
C LEU A 1099 47.28 7.77 39.78
N ALA A 1100 46.06 7.87 39.24
CA ALA A 1100 45.42 6.79 38.48
C ALA A 1100 45.65 6.85 36.97
N TYR A 1101 45.86 8.05 36.41
CA TYR A 1101 45.93 8.28 34.96
C TYR A 1101 47.08 9.21 34.52
N ASN A 1102 48.03 9.55 35.40
CA ASN A 1102 49.07 10.56 35.14
C ASN A 1102 48.49 11.91 34.67
N GLY A 1103 47.26 12.25 35.10
CA GLY A 1103 46.55 13.47 34.70
C GLY A 1103 45.66 13.35 33.45
N PHE A 1104 45.71 12.25 32.70
CA PHE A 1104 45.10 12.13 31.36
C PHE A 1104 43.64 11.65 31.30
N SER A 1105 42.91 11.56 32.43
CA SER A 1105 41.48 11.19 32.39
C SER A 1105 40.57 12.38 32.06
N ARG A 1106 39.32 12.09 31.69
CA ARG A 1106 38.29 13.10 31.38
C ARG A 1106 37.13 13.01 32.37
N LEU A 1107 36.86 14.11 33.07
CA LEU A 1107 35.75 14.22 34.04
C LEU A 1107 34.39 14.40 33.33
N VAL A 1108 33.35 13.73 33.83
CA VAL A 1108 31.94 13.95 33.49
C VAL A 1108 31.21 14.46 34.74
N GLN A 1109 30.38 15.49 34.56
CA GLN A 1109 29.69 16.24 35.62
C GLN A 1109 28.31 16.71 35.11
N GLY A 1110 27.32 16.85 36.00
CA GLY A 1110 25.92 17.18 35.64
C GLY A 1110 25.62 18.60 35.13
N ASN A 1111 26.64 19.42 34.84
CA ASN A 1111 26.52 20.82 34.37
C ASN A 1111 25.68 21.79 35.24
N ALA A 1112 25.58 21.54 36.55
CA ALA A 1112 24.94 22.46 37.49
C ALA A 1112 25.55 23.88 37.45
N PRO A 1113 24.85 24.94 37.95
CA PRO A 1113 25.35 26.31 37.93
C PRO A 1113 26.72 26.52 38.61
N SER A 1114 27.04 25.72 39.63
CA SER A 1114 28.37 25.64 40.26
C SER A 1114 29.44 25.18 39.26
N HIS A 1115 29.13 24.21 38.40
CA HIS A 1115 30.07 23.60 37.45
C HIS A 1115 30.34 24.54 36.27
N GLN A 1116 29.32 25.32 35.88
CA GLN A 1116 29.38 26.23 34.72
C GLN A 1116 29.89 27.64 35.04
N SER A 1117 30.17 27.93 36.32
CA SER A 1117 30.64 29.25 36.76
C SER A 1117 32.02 29.62 36.19
N ALA A 1118 32.27 30.92 36.00
CA ALA A 1118 33.56 31.40 35.50
C ALA A 1118 34.74 31.09 36.45
N TYR A 1119 34.47 30.99 37.76
CA TYR A 1119 35.45 30.58 38.76
C TYR A 1119 35.90 29.12 38.55
N THR A 1120 34.93 28.23 38.33
CA THR A 1120 35.17 26.80 38.09
C THR A 1120 35.93 26.55 36.79
N LYS A 1121 35.55 27.25 35.72
CA LYS A 1121 36.24 27.17 34.42
C LYS A 1121 37.70 27.60 34.52
N ARG A 1122 37.98 28.72 35.20
CA ARG A 1122 39.35 29.17 35.45
C ARG A 1122 40.15 28.15 36.28
N MET A 1123 39.56 27.59 37.34
CA MET A 1123 40.24 26.58 38.16
C MET A 1123 40.59 25.32 37.34
N PHE A 1124 39.69 24.87 36.46
CA PHE A 1124 39.93 23.73 35.57
C PHE A 1124 41.07 24.02 34.58
N GLU A 1125 41.14 25.23 34.03
CA GLU A 1125 42.26 25.70 33.19
C GLU A 1125 43.59 25.74 33.98
N GLU A 1126 43.60 26.32 35.19
CA GLU A 1126 44.79 26.43 36.05
C GLU A 1126 45.33 25.06 36.51
N ASN A 1127 44.47 24.04 36.63
CA ASN A 1127 44.82 22.70 37.12
C ASN A 1127 44.85 21.62 36.01
N ASN A 1128 44.78 22.01 34.73
CA ASN A 1128 44.74 21.10 33.56
C ASN A 1128 43.66 20.00 33.64
N VAL A 1129 42.48 20.32 34.18
CA VAL A 1129 41.36 19.38 34.31
C VAL A 1129 40.64 19.24 32.95
N ALA A 1130 40.90 18.14 32.26
CA ALA A 1130 40.14 17.77 31.07
C ALA A 1130 38.73 17.27 31.45
N PHE A 1131 37.69 17.83 30.82
CA PHE A 1131 36.31 17.39 30.99
C PHE A 1131 35.71 16.94 29.65
N LEU A 1132 34.74 16.01 29.72
CA LEU A 1132 34.01 15.53 28.56
C LEU A 1132 32.68 16.29 28.44
N SER A 1133 32.40 16.87 27.27
CA SER A 1133 31.09 17.45 27.02
C SER A 1133 30.00 16.37 27.15
N TRP A 1134 29.04 16.66 28.04
CA TRP A 1134 27.93 15.79 28.47
C TRP A 1134 26.65 16.64 28.52
N PRO A 1135 25.44 16.07 28.27
CA PRO A 1135 24.22 16.86 28.36
C PRO A 1135 23.90 17.18 29.83
N ALA A 1136 23.29 18.35 30.07
CA ALA A 1136 22.80 18.73 31.38
C ALA A 1136 21.60 17.87 31.80
N GLU A 1137 21.34 17.75 33.10
CA GLU A 1137 20.16 17.08 33.69
C GLU A 1137 19.84 15.70 33.06
N SER A 1138 20.87 14.88 32.85
CA SER A 1138 20.77 13.57 32.19
C SER A 1138 21.04 12.40 33.15
N PRO A 1139 20.19 12.17 34.18
CA PRO A 1139 20.42 11.15 35.20
C PRO A 1139 20.44 9.73 34.63
N ASP A 1140 19.64 9.45 33.59
CA ASP A 1140 19.60 8.12 32.95
C ASP A 1140 20.94 7.72 32.30
N LEU A 1141 21.77 8.71 31.95
CA LEU A 1141 23.08 8.55 31.34
C LEU A 1141 24.24 8.66 32.35
N ASN A 1142 24.01 9.12 33.58
CA ASN A 1142 25.04 9.14 34.63
C ASN A 1142 25.00 7.82 35.43
N PRO A 1143 26.01 6.93 35.33
CA PRO A 1143 26.00 5.65 36.05
C PRO A 1143 26.04 5.82 37.58
N VAL A 1144 26.48 6.98 38.09
CA VAL A 1144 26.55 7.26 39.54
C VAL A 1144 25.16 7.34 40.18
N GLU A 1145 24.13 7.77 39.44
CA GLU A 1145 22.74 7.81 39.94
C GLU A 1145 22.21 6.41 40.32
N LEU A 1146 22.70 5.37 39.65
CA LEU A 1146 22.38 3.98 40.00
C LEU A 1146 23.09 3.54 41.28
N VAL A 1147 24.29 4.05 41.52
CA VAL A 1147 25.04 3.84 42.75
C VAL A 1147 24.27 4.51 43.90
N TRP A 1148 23.79 5.74 43.72
CA TRP A 1148 22.91 6.40 44.68
C TRP A 1148 21.63 5.63 44.96
N GLY A 1149 20.92 5.17 43.93
CA GLY A 1149 19.71 4.34 44.09
C GLY A 1149 19.97 3.02 44.83
N SER A 1150 21.07 2.33 44.48
CA SER A 1150 21.48 1.07 45.11
C SER A 1150 21.93 1.28 46.57
N MET A 1151 22.74 2.30 46.83
CA MET A 1151 23.22 2.67 48.17
C MET A 1151 22.06 3.11 49.07
N LYS A 1152 21.13 3.94 48.58
CA LYS A 1152 19.90 4.32 49.31
C LYS A 1152 19.07 3.10 49.69
N ASN A 1153 18.92 2.13 48.78
CA ASN A 1153 18.20 0.88 49.07
C ASN A 1153 18.95 0.00 50.08
N HIS A 1154 20.27 -0.09 50.01
CA HIS A 1154 21.07 -0.83 50.99
C HIS A 1154 20.96 -0.21 52.38
N ILE A 1155 21.17 1.11 52.50
CA ILE A 1155 21.08 1.84 53.76
C ILE A 1155 19.68 1.72 54.36
N LYS A 1156 18.62 1.89 53.54
CA LYS A 1156 17.23 1.79 54.00
C LYS A 1156 16.84 0.40 54.50
N ASN A 1157 17.31 -0.66 53.85
CA ASN A 1157 16.81 -2.02 54.11
C ASN A 1157 17.71 -2.84 55.03
N ILE A 1158 19.04 -2.60 54.99
CA ILE A 1158 20.07 -3.37 55.70
C ILE A 1158 20.63 -2.57 56.87
N VAL A 1159 21.22 -1.39 56.63
CA VAL A 1159 21.87 -0.58 57.70
C VAL A 1159 20.84 -0.03 58.69
N ARG A 1160 19.74 0.55 58.19
CA ARG A 1160 18.65 1.16 58.97
C ARG A 1160 19.13 2.15 60.04
N PRO A 1161 19.96 3.15 59.66
CA PRO A 1161 20.57 4.06 60.63
C PRO A 1161 19.50 4.87 61.37
N ILE A 1162 19.64 4.96 62.70
CA ILE A 1162 18.76 5.73 63.58
C ILE A 1162 19.38 7.06 64.05
N ASN A 1163 20.65 7.30 63.72
CA ASN A 1163 21.37 8.55 63.99
C ASN A 1163 22.35 8.92 62.84
N LEU A 1164 22.94 10.12 62.93
CA LEU A 1164 23.83 10.67 61.91
C LEU A 1164 25.10 9.83 61.73
N ASP A 1165 25.68 9.31 62.81
CA ASP A 1165 26.95 8.58 62.77
C ASP A 1165 26.78 7.23 62.06
N GLU A 1166 25.71 6.49 62.37
CA GLU A 1166 25.32 5.26 61.65
C GLU A 1166 24.99 5.51 60.17
N LEU A 1167 24.46 6.69 59.83
CA LEU A 1167 24.20 7.06 58.43
C LEU A 1167 25.51 7.30 57.67
N ILE A 1168 26.46 8.01 58.28
CA ILE A 1168 27.80 8.27 57.72
C ILE A 1168 28.59 6.96 57.59
N GLU A 1169 28.57 6.11 58.62
CA GLU A 1169 29.21 4.80 58.60
C GLU A 1169 28.58 3.89 57.54
N GLY A 1170 27.25 3.84 57.43
CA GLY A 1170 26.53 3.05 56.43
C GLY A 1170 26.83 3.47 54.98
N VAL A 1171 26.90 4.78 54.72
CA VAL A 1171 27.32 5.33 53.41
C VAL A 1171 28.78 4.97 53.11
N SER A 1172 29.68 5.19 54.07
CA SER A 1172 31.12 4.94 53.91
C SER A 1172 31.43 3.46 53.71
N CYS A 1173 30.78 2.58 54.47
CA CYS A 1173 30.91 1.13 54.38
C CYS A 1173 30.41 0.61 53.03
N TYR A 1174 29.23 1.06 52.56
CA TYR A 1174 28.74 0.67 51.24
C TYR A 1174 29.69 1.10 50.12
N TRP A 1175 30.19 2.34 50.16
CA TRP A 1175 31.11 2.83 49.15
C TRP A 1175 32.43 2.04 49.13
N ASN A 1176 33.04 1.84 50.29
CA ASN A 1176 34.33 1.15 50.39
C ASN A 1176 34.22 -0.36 50.09
N GLU A 1177 33.14 -1.04 50.51
CA GLU A 1177 33.01 -2.50 50.38
C GLU A 1177 32.22 -2.98 49.17
N VAL A 1178 31.28 -2.19 48.63
CA VAL A 1178 30.44 -2.61 47.49
C VAL A 1178 30.92 -2.01 46.17
N MET A 1179 31.51 -0.82 46.15
CA MET A 1179 32.01 -0.17 44.91
C MET A 1179 33.41 -0.62 44.52
N LYS A 1180 33.61 -1.94 44.52
CA LYS A 1180 34.81 -2.62 43.99
C LYS A 1180 34.80 -2.59 42.44
N PRO A 1181 35.94 -2.84 41.76
CA PRO A 1181 36.09 -2.64 40.31
C PRO A 1181 35.00 -3.31 39.45
N ASP A 1182 34.66 -4.57 39.75
CA ASP A 1182 33.64 -5.33 39.00
C ASP A 1182 32.26 -4.66 39.06
N LYS A 1183 31.93 -4.03 40.19
CA LYS A 1183 30.65 -3.33 40.40
C LYS A 1183 30.62 -2.00 39.64
N CYS A 1184 31.71 -1.23 39.66
CA CYS A 1184 31.83 0.00 38.87
C CYS A 1184 31.78 -0.29 37.37
N SER A 1185 32.51 -1.32 36.91
CA SER A 1185 32.47 -1.80 35.53
C SER A 1185 31.05 -2.22 35.11
N ALA A 1186 30.34 -2.98 35.95
CA ALA A 1186 28.96 -3.38 35.68
C ALA A 1186 28.02 -2.18 35.47
N TYR A 1187 28.08 -1.13 36.29
CA TYR A 1187 27.26 0.06 36.10
C TYR A 1187 27.64 0.83 34.83
N ILE A 1188 28.93 1.07 34.58
CA ILE A 1188 29.39 1.83 33.41
C ILE A 1188 29.11 1.09 32.10
N ASN A 1189 29.23 -0.24 32.06
CA ASN A 1189 28.91 -1.03 30.87
C ASN A 1189 27.42 -0.96 30.50
N THR A 1190 26.51 -0.66 31.45
CA THR A 1190 25.09 -0.46 31.13
C THR A 1190 24.82 0.83 30.35
N ILE A 1191 25.76 1.78 30.30
CA ILE A 1191 25.61 3.04 29.56
C ILE A 1191 25.32 2.77 28.07
N HIS A 1192 25.92 1.75 27.46
CA HIS A 1192 25.65 1.38 26.07
C HIS A 1192 24.17 1.00 25.81
N ILE A 1193 23.55 0.33 26.77
CA ILE A 1193 22.13 -0.06 26.69
C ILE A 1193 21.26 1.17 26.93
N ARG A 1194 21.55 1.96 27.97
CA ARG A 1194 20.81 3.19 28.34
C ARG A 1194 20.82 4.25 27.24
N ILE A 1195 21.96 4.43 26.58
CA ILE A 1195 22.07 5.27 25.37
C ILE A 1195 21.06 4.80 24.33
N THR A 1196 20.94 3.49 24.12
CA THR A 1196 19.99 2.91 23.16
C THR A 1196 18.53 3.12 23.62
N ASP A 1197 18.24 2.94 24.92
CA ASP A 1197 16.91 3.10 25.50
C ASP A 1197 16.44 4.57 25.55
N VAL A 1198 17.35 5.54 25.67
CA VAL A 1198 17.08 6.99 25.61
C VAL A 1198 16.99 7.50 24.15
N ILE A 1199 17.56 6.76 23.19
CA ILE A 1199 17.49 7.06 21.75
C ILE A 1199 16.19 6.53 21.11
N ALA A 1200 15.57 5.50 21.69
CA ALA A 1200 14.24 5.02 21.31
C ALA A 1200 13.18 6.12 21.53
#